data_AF-A0A3M1VMD5-F1
#
_entry.id   AF-A0A3M1VMD5-F1
#
_cell.length_a   1.000
_cell.length_b   1.000
_cell.length_c   1.000
_cell.angle_alpha   90.00
_cell.angle_beta   90.00
_cell.angle_gamma   90.00
#
_symmetry.space_group_name_H-M   'P 1'
#
loop_
_entity.id
_entity.type
_entity.pdbx_description
1 polymer ?
#
loop_
_entity_poly.entity_id
_entity_poly.type
_entity_poly.pdbx_seq_one_letter_code
_entity_poly.pdbx_strand_id
1 'polypeptide(L)'
;MTTKIESLKQAGFNIKELKFARRKRLKRQARIWIPLAVIFIALAAMFIDYLARIPRERHAKDASYFTRVKLGAEKTFRAIYLTLMAYPEDPKHTRLPIVELYIKGKRLDKLTEHLPESGDIYQKALFRIKNKDFKVRARLRGDSMNHWAFPQKSWRILLRKGKYYRGQQYFNLVVPRVDNQMSNWLGYAMARELGGLLVPDAEIVHFRLNRRFDGIRLMLEQPNQDFLRRRNLPYGKIFVGDIDSNQIYGGVKRRHLYQDVNAWQVRAPTEYQLDRTEIQELIRVLRYEKNPYRLYYRLGRILDIDSFLRYAALLEIVGSVHVDDTHNGKLYFNPVSGRFTPIVWDTVAYFWKDTKGFDIAANQLFKTLLGIPELREKKDKIIWQALNGPLASENIRRMIIAKANDMRSDVYAFALKLHANDRGIRHISNPEWEEAVKSLAAVVEKRNNRILDRLRKTKASYRFFKSGNKYYFAVKVSSPAGIILNHLSFKAKGLKQGTTIKLKRRGLGDILVKTDPERRFIKAEVADGRVRFKINDHLFSKRRYKRDYDPEVVPAVYVYEIEELPDDAKPGRVIVKGVNAVTGGSFKLKADPKLSISAVHKKNSVWWQPERFAGREQKILEGGVDLKKDLIINEYTDLVIKAGTTVRLAPHVSIFKRGGSLRIQGTAERPVVIKALKPRKNWGTFAVQDLKDGSVSHLILDGGSDDRIGLMRFDGGLVINGSNLKISDSQIRNTRVVVNDSVLSLNNVVLKSIFDNPLGVRNSDIRKERVRNITLPRIHSSKLLEAKAYGTAARKEREFKWSIRVPQNSGLSLKEIARTINSALLKSLDNSANWQAPVHTGNKYYLDKKAKEFVFRDIYFDTADQLSYRGDVSYRLRNRYKDYSSYKRHIKNPDLPQYWPYRLEYQAKVNRKDLGNGFSEVEESRFEFRKESKPFSDRYLPPLPPWDLDEFLPYFEAGNFRGLNILPARSVVQYLVPAFTESAELKFRPSLVLVTERFRQHFNIKSEWGSGPNPEQAYIISLDHSRVYPAESYLSYLRARKTGVKGVKLAPPVGSLVEIEVEFERNVSDVLDQRIIAAKNTGETEEFNRLVSARKAFLADQRKIMEVIRDYAAVEGLKVVPADKSKYRQAYELLYGNRQEVNKINQ
;
A
#
# COMPACT_ATOMS: atom_id res chain seq x y z
N MET A 1 -12.33 -17.86 -92.28
CA MET A 1 -11.00 -17.22 -92.09
C MET A 1 -10.27 -17.00 -93.41
N THR A 2 -10.41 -17.91 -94.38
CA THR A 2 -9.90 -17.84 -95.77
C THR A 2 -10.48 -16.68 -96.58
N THR A 3 -11.80 -16.43 -96.47
CA THR A 3 -12.51 -15.34 -97.15
C THR A 3 -12.09 -13.92 -96.74
N LYS A 4 -11.57 -13.74 -95.52
CA LYS A 4 -11.05 -12.45 -95.02
C LYS A 4 -9.58 -12.23 -95.35
N ILE A 5 -8.88 -13.29 -95.76
CA ILE A 5 -7.46 -13.30 -96.12
C ILE A 5 -7.31 -12.96 -97.61
N GLU A 6 -8.26 -13.36 -98.46
CA GLU A 6 -8.32 -12.99 -99.89
C GLU A 6 -8.69 -11.53 -100.10
N SER A 7 -9.66 -10.99 -99.36
CA SER A 7 -10.03 -9.57 -99.47
C SER A 7 -8.91 -8.60 -99.04
N LEU A 8 -8.08 -8.98 -98.07
CA LEU A 8 -6.92 -8.20 -97.64
C LEU A 8 -5.73 -8.30 -98.61
N LYS A 9 -5.63 -9.39 -99.39
CA LYS A 9 -4.65 -9.55 -100.48
C LYS A 9 -5.02 -8.68 -101.69
N GLN A 10 -6.29 -8.64 -102.06
CA GLN A 10 -6.79 -7.79 -103.16
C GLN A 10 -6.67 -6.29 -102.87
N ALA A 11 -6.70 -5.89 -101.59
CA ALA A 11 -6.49 -4.51 -101.15
C ALA A 11 -5.00 -4.09 -100.97
N GLY A 12 -4.04 -4.90 -101.45
CA GLY A 12 -2.62 -4.56 -101.43
C GLY A 12 -1.89 -4.75 -100.08
N PHE A 13 -2.53 -5.33 -99.05
CA PHE A 13 -1.90 -5.51 -97.74
C PHE A 13 -1.06 -6.80 -97.65
N ASN A 14 0.22 -6.66 -97.27
CA ASN A 14 1.12 -7.80 -97.08
C ASN A 14 0.77 -8.62 -95.83
N ILE A 15 0.30 -9.85 -96.02
CA ILE A 15 -0.12 -10.75 -94.93
C ILE A 15 1.03 -11.10 -93.96
N LYS A 16 2.29 -11.12 -94.42
CA LYS A 16 3.46 -11.31 -93.53
C LYS A 16 3.62 -10.11 -92.60
N GLU A 17 3.42 -8.88 -93.07
CA GLU A 17 3.49 -7.67 -92.25
C GLU A 17 2.34 -7.59 -91.24
N LEU A 18 1.11 -7.97 -91.60
CA LEU A 18 -0.01 -8.02 -90.66
C LEU A 18 0.19 -9.08 -89.56
N LYS A 19 0.71 -10.27 -89.90
CA LYS A 19 1.08 -11.30 -88.90
C LYS A 19 2.26 -10.85 -88.04
N PHE A 20 3.23 -10.13 -88.61
CA PHE A 20 4.37 -9.56 -87.90
C PHE A 20 3.95 -8.42 -86.95
N ALA A 21 3.08 -7.50 -87.39
CA ALA A 21 2.51 -6.42 -86.59
C ALA A 21 1.63 -6.96 -85.45
N ARG A 22 0.83 -8.01 -85.71
CA ARG A 22 0.06 -8.71 -84.66
C ARG A 22 0.99 -9.43 -83.66
N ARG A 23 2.05 -10.10 -84.12
CA ARG A 23 3.09 -10.68 -83.24
C ARG A 23 3.86 -9.63 -82.44
N LYS A 24 4.17 -8.47 -83.03
CA LYS A 24 4.87 -7.33 -82.38
C LYS A 24 3.96 -6.65 -81.35
N ARG A 25 2.67 -6.50 -81.65
CA ARG A 25 1.64 -6.00 -80.72
C ARG A 25 1.40 -6.98 -79.57
N LEU A 26 1.30 -8.29 -79.84
CA LEU A 26 1.20 -9.33 -78.81
C LEU A 26 2.46 -9.42 -77.96
N LYS A 27 3.67 -9.32 -78.55
CA LYS A 27 4.94 -9.26 -77.78
C LYS A 27 5.04 -7.98 -76.94
N ARG A 28 4.56 -6.83 -77.43
CA ARG A 28 4.53 -5.55 -76.69
C ARG A 28 3.50 -5.58 -75.55
N GLN A 29 2.31 -6.14 -75.79
CA GLN A 29 1.31 -6.39 -74.75
C GLN A 29 1.84 -7.40 -73.72
N ALA A 30 2.44 -8.51 -74.14
CA ALA A 30 3.06 -9.48 -73.24
C ALA A 30 4.18 -8.87 -72.38
N ARG A 31 5.01 -7.96 -72.94
CA ARG A 31 6.03 -7.22 -72.17
C ARG A 31 5.46 -6.31 -71.08
N ILE A 32 4.18 -5.94 -71.14
CA ILE A 32 3.50 -5.09 -70.14
C ILE A 32 2.66 -5.96 -69.19
N TRP A 33 1.88 -6.89 -69.74
CA TRP A 33 0.97 -7.73 -68.97
C TRP A 33 1.67 -8.83 -68.18
N ILE A 34 2.79 -9.39 -68.66
CA ILE A 34 3.53 -10.42 -67.91
C ILE A 34 4.13 -9.83 -66.62
N PRO A 35 4.86 -8.69 -66.62
CA PRO A 35 5.32 -8.07 -65.37
C PRO A 35 4.18 -7.68 -64.43
N LEU A 36 3.08 -7.12 -64.96
CA LEU A 36 1.90 -6.78 -64.14
C LEU A 36 1.25 -8.01 -63.51
N ALA A 37 1.13 -9.12 -64.26
CA ALA A 37 0.63 -10.38 -63.73
C ALA A 37 1.57 -10.96 -62.66
N VAL A 38 2.89 -10.89 -62.86
CA VAL A 38 3.89 -11.31 -61.86
C VAL A 38 3.79 -10.47 -60.60
N ILE A 39 3.69 -9.14 -60.72
CA ILE A 39 3.47 -8.23 -59.58
C ILE A 39 2.17 -8.56 -58.86
N PHE A 40 1.08 -8.78 -59.61
CA PHE A 40 -0.20 -9.15 -59.02
C PHE A 40 -0.14 -10.48 -58.28
N ILE A 41 0.50 -11.51 -58.85
CA ILE A 41 0.71 -12.80 -58.19
C ILE A 41 1.57 -12.63 -56.94
N ALA A 42 2.63 -11.83 -56.99
CA ALA A 42 3.48 -11.54 -55.83
C ALA A 42 2.70 -10.82 -54.72
N LEU A 43 1.91 -9.80 -55.08
CA LEU A 43 1.04 -9.08 -54.13
C LEU A 43 -0.05 -10.00 -53.57
N ALA A 44 -0.63 -10.88 -54.36
CA ALA A 44 -1.62 -11.86 -53.92
C ALA A 44 -0.99 -12.88 -52.96
N ALA A 45 0.21 -13.38 -53.26
CA ALA A 45 0.96 -14.27 -52.38
C ALA A 45 1.32 -13.58 -51.06
N MET A 46 1.81 -12.33 -51.11
CA MET A 46 2.06 -11.51 -49.92
C MET A 46 0.78 -11.24 -49.12
N PHE A 47 -0.34 -11.01 -49.79
CA PHE A 47 -1.63 -10.81 -49.14
C PHE A 47 -2.13 -12.10 -48.48
N ILE A 48 -2.00 -13.25 -49.14
CA ILE A 48 -2.33 -14.56 -48.57
C ILE A 48 -1.46 -14.85 -47.35
N ASP A 49 -0.15 -14.59 -47.41
CA ASP A 49 0.75 -14.75 -46.27
C ASP A 49 0.44 -13.75 -45.15
N TYR A 50 0.08 -12.50 -45.47
CA TYR A 50 -0.43 -11.53 -44.51
C TYR A 50 -1.69 -12.06 -43.80
N LEU A 51 -2.67 -12.57 -44.56
CA LEU A 51 -3.86 -13.21 -44.00
C LEU A 51 -3.49 -14.40 -43.12
N ALA A 52 -2.46 -15.18 -43.46
CA ALA A 52 -1.90 -16.28 -42.68
C ALA A 52 -1.19 -15.83 -41.38
N ARG A 53 -0.79 -14.56 -41.26
CA ARG A 53 -0.10 -13.98 -40.10
C ARG A 53 -0.96 -13.07 -39.21
N ILE A 54 -2.21 -12.76 -39.60
CA ILE A 54 -3.13 -11.98 -38.75
C ILE A 54 -3.19 -12.58 -37.33
N PRO A 55 -3.09 -11.78 -36.26
CA PRO A 55 -3.14 -12.29 -34.89
C PRO A 55 -4.37 -13.15 -34.63
N ARG A 56 -4.16 -14.38 -34.15
CA ARG A 56 -5.22 -15.34 -33.81
C ARG A 56 -5.06 -15.90 -32.41
N GLU A 57 -6.10 -16.57 -31.95
CA GLU A 57 -6.12 -17.21 -30.65
C GLU A 57 -5.14 -18.37 -30.49
N ARG A 58 -4.95 -18.78 -29.24
CA ARG A 58 -4.12 -19.90 -28.81
C ARG A 58 -4.39 -21.20 -29.59
N HIS A 59 -5.64 -21.50 -29.92
CA HIS A 59 -6.04 -22.74 -30.59
C HIS A 59 -5.77 -22.74 -32.11
N ALA A 60 -5.41 -21.59 -32.69
CA ALA A 60 -5.15 -21.46 -34.12
C ALA A 60 -3.66 -21.58 -34.48
N LYS A 61 -2.76 -21.76 -33.49
CA LYS A 61 -1.33 -22.03 -33.75
C LYS A 61 -1.13 -23.37 -34.45
N ASP A 62 -1.93 -24.37 -34.07
CA ASP A 62 -1.83 -25.74 -34.60
C ASP A 62 -2.66 -25.95 -35.88
N ALA A 63 -3.35 -24.90 -36.35
CA ALA A 63 -4.14 -24.95 -37.58
C ALA A 63 -3.25 -24.95 -38.83
N SER A 64 -3.66 -25.66 -39.88
CA SER A 64 -2.95 -25.68 -41.17
C SER A 64 -2.78 -24.26 -41.76
N TYR A 65 -1.79 -24.06 -42.64
CA TYR A 65 -1.58 -22.77 -43.31
C TYR A 65 -2.84 -22.26 -44.01
N PHE A 66 -3.55 -23.12 -44.75
CA PHE A 66 -4.78 -22.73 -45.46
C PHE A 66 -5.92 -22.40 -44.50
N THR A 67 -6.05 -23.12 -43.39
CA THR A 67 -7.03 -22.77 -42.33
C THR A 67 -6.72 -21.39 -41.75
N ARG A 68 -5.44 -21.08 -41.54
CA ARG A 68 -4.99 -19.76 -41.07
C ARG A 68 -5.36 -18.65 -42.07
N VAL A 69 -5.10 -18.86 -43.36
CA VAL A 69 -5.51 -17.93 -44.43
C VAL A 69 -7.01 -17.69 -44.41
N LYS A 70 -7.83 -18.74 -44.40
CA LYS A 70 -9.30 -18.65 -44.37
C LYS A 70 -9.79 -17.82 -43.18
N LEU A 71 -9.33 -18.14 -41.97
CA LEU A 71 -9.70 -17.40 -40.76
C LEU A 71 -9.23 -15.93 -40.80
N GLY A 72 -8.07 -15.67 -41.40
CA GLY A 72 -7.57 -14.32 -41.63
C GLY A 72 -8.44 -13.53 -42.60
N ALA A 73 -8.86 -14.17 -43.70
CA ALA A 73 -9.77 -13.59 -44.69
C ALA A 73 -11.11 -13.23 -44.06
N GLU A 74 -11.75 -14.17 -43.35
CA GLU A 74 -13.02 -13.94 -42.65
C GLU A 74 -12.95 -12.75 -41.67
N LYS A 75 -11.87 -12.67 -40.89
CA LYS A 75 -11.62 -11.55 -39.97
C LYS A 75 -11.45 -10.22 -40.71
N THR A 76 -10.73 -10.22 -41.83
CA THR A 76 -10.47 -9.02 -42.64
C THR A 76 -11.74 -8.51 -43.29
N PHE A 77 -12.50 -9.38 -43.97
CA PHE A 77 -13.79 -9.00 -44.57
C PHE A 77 -14.79 -8.51 -43.53
N ARG A 78 -14.87 -9.18 -42.37
CA ARG A 78 -15.72 -8.70 -41.26
C ARG A 78 -15.28 -7.33 -40.77
N ALA A 79 -13.98 -7.07 -40.62
CA ALA A 79 -13.47 -5.78 -40.19
C ALA A 79 -13.81 -4.66 -41.19
N ILE A 80 -13.69 -4.93 -42.50
CA ILE A 80 -14.08 -4.00 -43.57
C ILE A 80 -15.58 -3.70 -43.48
N TYR A 81 -16.42 -4.74 -43.46
CA TYR A 81 -17.87 -4.60 -43.34
C TYR A 81 -18.27 -3.75 -42.12
N LEU A 82 -17.70 -4.05 -40.95
CA LEU A 82 -18.00 -3.30 -39.72
C LEU A 82 -17.50 -1.86 -39.76
N THR A 83 -16.43 -1.57 -40.48
CA THR A 83 -15.93 -0.20 -40.67
C THR A 83 -16.84 0.61 -41.58
N LEU A 84 -17.37 0.00 -42.65
CA LEU A 84 -18.33 0.63 -43.54
C LEU A 84 -19.69 0.89 -42.88
N MET A 85 -20.09 0.04 -41.93
CA MET A 85 -21.36 0.16 -41.19
C MET A 85 -21.24 1.01 -39.91
N ALA A 86 -20.05 1.46 -39.54
CA ALA A 86 -19.85 2.28 -38.36
C ALA A 86 -20.36 3.71 -38.59
N TYR A 87 -20.95 4.30 -37.55
CA TYR A 87 -21.43 5.66 -37.62
C TYR A 87 -20.23 6.62 -37.59
N PRO A 88 -20.34 7.82 -38.17
CA PRO A 88 -19.30 8.83 -38.00
C PRO A 88 -19.15 9.17 -36.52
N GLU A 89 -17.92 9.42 -36.10
CA GLU A 89 -17.65 9.93 -34.75
C GLU A 89 -18.26 11.32 -34.58
N ASP A 90 -18.98 11.53 -33.47
CA ASP A 90 -19.47 12.84 -33.07
C ASP A 90 -19.09 13.19 -31.62
N PRO A 91 -17.97 13.92 -31.42
CA PRO A 91 -17.52 14.35 -30.09
C PRO A 91 -18.44 15.36 -29.39
N LYS A 92 -19.37 16.02 -30.10
CA LYS A 92 -20.30 16.98 -29.47
C LYS A 92 -21.46 16.28 -28.79
N HIS A 93 -21.82 15.09 -29.27
CA HIS A 93 -22.95 14.31 -28.77
C HIS A 93 -22.56 13.16 -27.83
N THR A 94 -21.25 12.96 -27.55
CA THR A 94 -20.83 11.99 -26.54
C THR A 94 -21.21 12.45 -25.13
N ARG A 95 -21.76 11.53 -24.33
CA ARG A 95 -21.99 11.72 -22.90
C ARG A 95 -20.82 11.20 -22.05
N LEU A 96 -19.87 10.52 -22.69
CA LEU A 96 -18.69 9.99 -22.01
C LEU A 96 -17.61 11.08 -21.88
N PRO A 97 -16.77 11.04 -20.83
CA PRO A 97 -15.62 11.91 -20.77
C PRO A 97 -14.68 11.64 -21.95
N ILE A 98 -14.31 12.70 -22.68
CA ILE A 98 -13.34 12.61 -23.76
C ILE A 98 -11.92 12.58 -23.19
N VAL A 99 -11.17 11.60 -23.66
CA VAL A 99 -9.78 11.34 -23.29
C VAL A 99 -8.95 11.17 -24.55
N GLU A 100 -7.87 11.92 -24.68
CA GLU A 100 -6.98 11.83 -25.85
C GLU A 100 -5.53 11.52 -25.45
N LEU A 101 -4.91 10.61 -26.18
CA LEU A 101 -3.48 10.31 -26.09
C LEU A 101 -2.79 10.71 -27.39
N TYR A 102 -1.73 11.50 -27.26
CA TYR A 102 -0.91 11.96 -28.37
C TYR A 102 0.51 11.39 -28.25
N ILE A 103 0.89 10.58 -29.23
CA ILE A 103 2.20 9.93 -29.31
C ILE A 103 2.76 10.06 -30.73
N LYS A 104 4.00 10.55 -30.84
CA LYS A 104 4.68 10.69 -32.12
C LYS A 104 4.81 9.32 -32.80
N GLY A 105 4.63 9.24 -34.13
CA GLY A 105 4.72 8.00 -34.93
C GLY A 105 5.91 7.12 -34.57
N LYS A 106 7.14 7.64 -34.69
CA LYS A 106 8.38 6.93 -34.32
C LYS A 106 8.40 6.34 -32.89
N ARG A 107 7.60 6.85 -31.95
CA ARG A 107 7.47 6.29 -30.59
C ARG A 107 6.36 5.27 -30.49
N LEU A 108 5.29 5.43 -31.26
CA LEU A 108 4.25 4.43 -31.40
C LEU A 108 4.82 3.17 -32.07
N ASP A 109 5.61 3.34 -33.14
CA ASP A 109 6.27 2.23 -33.84
C ASP A 109 7.12 1.40 -32.88
N LYS A 110 7.91 2.07 -32.03
CA LYS A 110 8.71 1.42 -30.96
C LYS A 110 7.88 0.64 -29.94
N LEU A 111 6.61 0.98 -29.74
CA LEU A 111 5.75 0.21 -28.84
C LEU A 111 5.23 -1.06 -29.51
N THR A 112 5.16 -1.09 -30.84
CA THR A 112 4.51 -2.14 -31.63
C THR A 112 5.48 -3.01 -32.42
N GLU A 113 6.78 -2.71 -32.40
CA GLU A 113 7.83 -3.36 -33.19
C GLU A 113 8.02 -4.85 -32.84
N HIS A 114 7.99 -5.20 -31.55
CA HIS A 114 8.21 -6.56 -31.07
C HIS A 114 7.30 -6.86 -29.88
N LEU A 115 6.00 -7.04 -30.16
CA LEU A 115 4.99 -7.30 -29.14
C LEU A 115 5.05 -8.76 -28.66
N PRO A 116 4.82 -9.01 -27.36
CA PRO A 116 4.37 -8.06 -26.34
C PRO A 116 5.48 -7.22 -25.67
N GLU A 117 6.75 -7.61 -25.78
CA GLU A 117 7.88 -7.06 -25.01
C GLU A 117 8.08 -5.57 -25.24
N SER A 118 8.03 -5.13 -26.50
CA SER A 118 8.15 -3.72 -26.87
C SER A 118 7.05 -2.85 -26.27
N GLY A 119 5.87 -3.45 -26.05
CA GLY A 119 4.68 -2.79 -25.51
C GLY A 119 4.84 -2.33 -24.06
N ASP A 120 5.72 -2.97 -23.29
CA ASP A 120 5.94 -2.65 -21.87
C ASP A 120 6.89 -1.46 -21.64
N ILE A 121 7.51 -0.93 -22.70
CA ILE A 121 8.49 0.16 -22.61
C ILE A 121 7.82 1.53 -22.67
N TYR A 122 7.92 2.31 -21.59
CA TYR A 122 7.31 3.65 -21.53
C TYR A 122 7.85 4.64 -22.57
N GLN A 123 6.94 5.20 -23.36
CA GLN A 123 7.21 6.28 -24.31
C GLN A 123 6.67 7.62 -23.82
N LYS A 124 7.33 8.72 -24.20
CA LYS A 124 6.87 10.09 -23.90
C LYS A 124 5.66 10.44 -24.79
N ALA A 125 4.57 10.89 -24.18
CA ALA A 125 3.34 11.29 -24.84
C ALA A 125 2.69 12.52 -24.17
N LEU A 126 1.63 13.06 -24.77
CA LEU A 126 0.74 14.07 -24.20
C LEU A 126 -0.65 13.45 -23.99
N PHE A 127 -1.27 13.69 -22.85
CA PHE A 127 -2.58 13.17 -22.50
C PHE A 127 -3.52 14.32 -22.19
N ARG A 128 -4.69 14.35 -22.83
CA ARG A 128 -5.71 15.38 -22.64
C ARG A 128 -6.95 14.75 -22.02
N ILE A 129 -7.47 15.38 -20.97
CA ILE A 129 -8.73 14.98 -20.33
C ILE A 129 -9.42 16.23 -19.77
N LYS A 130 -10.72 16.41 -20.02
CA LYS A 130 -11.51 17.59 -19.61
C LYS A 130 -10.79 18.92 -19.90
N ASN A 131 -10.31 19.10 -21.13
CA ASN A 131 -9.57 20.28 -21.60
C ASN A 131 -8.26 20.58 -20.84
N LYS A 132 -7.70 19.59 -20.13
CA LYS A 132 -6.42 19.72 -19.42
C LYS A 132 -5.36 18.81 -20.04
N ASP A 133 -4.21 19.42 -20.31
CA ASP A 133 -3.08 18.75 -20.93
C ASP A 133 -2.02 18.31 -19.92
N PHE A 134 -1.65 17.03 -20.02
CA PHE A 134 -0.66 16.40 -19.16
C PHE A 134 0.47 15.81 -20.01
N LYS A 135 1.71 16.20 -19.71
CA LYS A 135 2.87 15.45 -20.22
C LYS A 135 2.90 14.09 -19.51
N VAL A 136 2.86 13.00 -20.27
CA VAL A 136 2.79 11.64 -19.72
C VAL A 136 3.93 10.75 -20.22
N ARG A 137 4.10 9.62 -19.55
CA ARG A 137 4.67 8.41 -20.14
C ARG A 137 3.52 7.43 -20.38
N ALA A 138 3.44 6.88 -21.58
CA ALA A 138 2.43 5.90 -21.95
C ALA A 138 3.13 4.61 -22.41
N ARG A 139 2.54 3.47 -22.10
CA ARG A 139 2.93 2.15 -22.61
C ARG A 139 1.69 1.29 -22.83
N LEU A 140 1.83 0.19 -23.56
CA LEU A 140 0.79 -0.82 -23.64
C LEU A 140 0.66 -1.54 -22.29
N ARG A 141 -0.48 -2.18 -22.05
CA ARG A 141 -0.71 -2.94 -20.81
C ARG A 141 -1.60 -4.16 -21.01
N GLY A 142 -1.41 -5.17 -20.18
CA GLY A 142 -2.22 -6.38 -20.14
C GLY A 142 -1.53 -7.53 -20.83
N ASP A 143 -1.76 -8.73 -20.30
CA ASP A 143 -0.95 -9.90 -20.63
C ASP A 143 -1.53 -10.66 -21.83
N SER A 144 -2.85 -10.62 -22.00
CA SER A 144 -3.59 -11.26 -23.09
C SER A 144 -3.58 -10.44 -24.40
N MET A 145 -3.56 -11.14 -25.54
CA MET A 145 -3.48 -10.59 -26.90
C MET A 145 -4.52 -9.50 -27.22
N ASN A 146 -5.74 -9.58 -26.64
CA ASN A 146 -6.79 -8.58 -26.86
C ASN A 146 -6.37 -7.16 -26.43
N HIS A 147 -5.32 -7.02 -25.62
CA HIS A 147 -4.85 -5.73 -25.15
C HIS A 147 -3.78 -5.09 -26.05
N TRP A 148 -3.05 -5.88 -26.84
CA TRP A 148 -1.87 -5.39 -27.57
C TRP A 148 -1.76 -5.89 -29.02
N ALA A 149 -2.30 -7.04 -29.40
CA ALA A 149 -2.15 -7.55 -30.77
C ALA A 149 -3.18 -7.02 -31.77
N PHE A 150 -4.38 -6.65 -31.32
CA PHE A 150 -5.43 -6.09 -32.18
C PHE A 150 -5.25 -4.59 -32.37
N PRO A 151 -5.83 -3.95 -33.42
CA PRO A 151 -5.62 -2.53 -33.69
C PRO A 151 -5.81 -1.65 -32.45
N GLN A 152 -6.89 -1.90 -31.70
CA GLN A 152 -7.18 -1.23 -30.44
C GLN A 152 -6.24 -1.70 -29.33
N LYS A 153 -5.59 -0.74 -28.67
CA LYS A 153 -4.63 -1.03 -27.61
C LYS A 153 -5.16 -0.60 -26.25
N SER A 154 -4.76 -1.35 -25.22
CA SER A 154 -4.90 -0.94 -23.82
C SER A 154 -3.66 -0.21 -23.36
N TRP A 155 -3.83 0.91 -22.65
CA TRP A 155 -2.75 1.82 -22.29
C TRP A 155 -2.58 1.96 -20.80
N ARG A 156 -1.35 2.04 -20.31
CA ARG A 156 -1.03 2.53 -18.97
C ARG A 156 -0.46 3.93 -19.08
N ILE A 157 -1.09 4.87 -18.39
CA ILE A 157 -0.73 6.28 -18.40
C ILE A 157 -0.07 6.64 -17.07
N LEU A 158 1.11 7.23 -17.16
CA LEU A 158 1.86 7.79 -16.04
C LEU A 158 1.99 9.31 -16.21
N LEU A 159 1.32 10.08 -15.36
CA LEU A 159 1.44 11.53 -15.34
C LEU A 159 2.86 11.94 -14.89
N ARG A 160 3.52 12.82 -15.67
CA ARG A 160 4.87 13.29 -15.34
C ARG A 160 4.83 14.52 -14.45
N LYS A 161 6.01 14.92 -13.95
CA LYS A 161 6.23 16.16 -13.21
C LYS A 161 5.40 16.30 -11.91
N GLY A 162 5.09 15.18 -11.26
CA GLY A 162 4.35 15.16 -9.99
C GLY A 162 2.94 15.71 -10.14
N LYS A 163 2.35 15.53 -11.33
CA LYS A 163 0.98 15.91 -11.65
C LYS A 163 0.05 14.75 -11.31
N TYR A 164 -1.16 15.13 -10.90
CA TYR A 164 -2.21 14.22 -10.48
C TYR A 164 -3.50 14.57 -11.22
N TYR A 165 -4.27 13.54 -11.54
CA TYR A 165 -5.66 13.68 -11.97
C TYR A 165 -6.53 12.92 -10.97
N ARG A 166 -7.49 13.61 -10.34
CA ARG A 166 -8.31 13.06 -9.25
C ARG A 166 -7.49 12.34 -8.14
N GLY A 167 -6.33 12.90 -7.80
CA GLY A 167 -5.44 12.32 -6.78
C GLY A 167 -4.67 11.07 -7.23
N GLN A 168 -4.68 10.71 -8.52
CA GLN A 168 -3.96 9.58 -9.10
C GLN A 168 -2.84 10.04 -10.05
N GLN A 169 -1.67 9.39 -9.97
CA GLN A 169 -0.59 9.58 -10.94
C GLN A 169 -0.60 8.52 -12.06
N TYR A 170 -1.18 7.36 -11.78
CA TYR A 170 -1.23 6.20 -12.66
C TYR A 170 -2.67 5.77 -12.87
N PHE A 171 -3.04 5.50 -14.11
CA PHE A 171 -4.31 4.86 -14.45
C PHE A 171 -4.16 4.08 -15.75
N ASN A 172 -5.10 3.17 -15.98
CA ASN A 172 -5.15 2.33 -17.16
C ASN A 172 -6.32 2.77 -18.04
N LEU A 173 -6.17 2.68 -19.36
CA LEU A 173 -7.24 2.77 -20.35
C LEU A 173 -7.35 1.39 -20.99
N VAL A 174 -8.34 0.62 -20.57
CA VAL A 174 -8.46 -0.80 -20.92
C VAL A 174 -9.50 -0.96 -22.02
N VAL A 175 -9.17 -1.73 -23.05
CA VAL A 175 -10.15 -2.12 -24.07
C VAL A 175 -11.20 -3.04 -23.41
N PRO A 176 -12.50 -2.76 -23.54
CA PRO A 176 -13.53 -3.66 -23.03
C PRO A 176 -13.43 -5.05 -23.68
N ARG A 177 -13.58 -6.09 -22.86
CA ARG A 177 -13.35 -7.47 -23.30
C ARG A 177 -14.62 -8.15 -23.82
N VAL A 178 -15.79 -7.79 -23.28
CA VAL A 178 -17.05 -8.53 -23.44
C VAL A 178 -17.94 -7.82 -24.46
N ASP A 179 -18.85 -8.55 -25.11
CA ASP A 179 -19.65 -8.04 -26.22
C ASP A 179 -20.52 -6.84 -25.84
N ASN A 180 -21.13 -6.84 -24.66
CA ASN A 180 -21.87 -5.70 -24.12
C ASN A 180 -20.99 -4.46 -23.79
N GLN A 181 -19.66 -4.58 -23.88
CA GLN A 181 -18.65 -3.54 -23.62
C GLN A 181 -18.66 -2.91 -22.20
N MET A 182 -19.51 -3.35 -21.27
CA MET A 182 -19.67 -2.75 -19.94
C MET A 182 -19.43 -3.72 -18.78
N SER A 183 -19.33 -5.03 -19.01
CA SER A 183 -19.19 -6.06 -17.95
C SER A 183 -18.01 -5.82 -17.00
N ASN A 184 -16.87 -5.36 -17.51
CA ASN A 184 -15.73 -5.00 -16.64
C ASN A 184 -16.09 -3.81 -15.73
N TRP A 185 -16.74 -2.77 -16.26
CA TRP A 185 -17.20 -1.61 -15.48
C TRP A 185 -18.27 -2.00 -14.45
N LEU A 186 -19.25 -2.81 -14.87
CA LEU A 186 -20.40 -3.20 -14.06
C LEU A 186 -19.95 -3.92 -12.78
N GLY A 187 -18.93 -4.79 -12.87
CA GLY A 187 -18.36 -5.45 -11.69
C GLY A 187 -17.81 -4.48 -10.65
N TYR A 188 -17.12 -3.41 -11.07
CA TYR A 188 -16.66 -2.36 -10.16
C TYR A 188 -17.81 -1.49 -9.65
N ALA A 189 -18.80 -1.18 -10.49
CA ALA A 189 -19.96 -0.37 -10.10
C ALA A 189 -20.76 -1.10 -9.00
N MET A 190 -21.10 -2.37 -9.21
CA MET A 190 -21.81 -3.20 -8.23
C MET A 190 -20.99 -3.39 -6.93
N ALA A 191 -19.66 -3.48 -7.03
CA ALA A 191 -18.81 -3.55 -5.85
C ALA A 191 -18.86 -2.29 -4.99
N ARG A 192 -19.01 -1.10 -5.61
CA ARG A 192 -19.18 0.16 -4.86
C ARG A 192 -20.54 0.22 -4.19
N GLU A 193 -21.60 -0.15 -4.91
CA GLU A 193 -22.97 -0.20 -4.36
C GLU A 193 -23.12 -1.20 -3.21
N LEU A 194 -22.37 -2.32 -3.23
CA LEU A 194 -22.36 -3.28 -2.12
C LEU A 194 -21.75 -2.71 -0.83
N GLY A 195 -20.84 -1.73 -0.95
CA GLY A 195 -20.13 -1.13 0.17
C GLY A 195 -19.11 -2.04 0.87
N GLY A 196 -18.27 -1.48 1.74
CA GLY A 196 -17.32 -2.25 2.58
C GLY A 196 -16.17 -2.94 1.83
N LEU A 197 -15.89 -2.53 0.58
CA LEU A 197 -14.85 -3.10 -0.27
C LEU A 197 -13.84 -2.05 -0.74
N LEU A 198 -12.59 -2.47 -0.94
CA LEU A 198 -11.58 -1.66 -1.61
C LEU A 198 -11.75 -1.77 -3.12
N VAL A 199 -12.48 -0.82 -3.71
CA VAL A 199 -12.84 -0.84 -5.14
C VAL A 199 -12.10 0.25 -5.91
N PRO A 200 -11.35 -0.08 -6.99
CA PRO A 200 -10.77 0.91 -7.89
C PRO A 200 -11.81 1.81 -8.57
N ASP A 201 -11.47 3.09 -8.77
CA ASP A 201 -12.25 3.95 -9.65
C ASP A 201 -12.20 3.43 -11.09
N ALA A 202 -13.36 3.40 -11.74
CA ALA A 202 -13.60 2.75 -13.02
C ALA A 202 -14.71 3.51 -13.74
N GLU A 203 -14.40 4.03 -14.92
CA GLU A 203 -15.26 4.89 -15.74
C GLU A 203 -15.04 4.54 -17.22
N ILE A 204 -16.12 4.46 -18.01
CA ILE A 204 -16.00 4.29 -19.46
C ILE A 204 -15.80 5.67 -20.09
N VAL A 205 -14.83 5.79 -20.98
CA VAL A 205 -14.43 7.06 -21.61
C VAL A 205 -14.43 6.94 -23.13
N HIS A 206 -14.73 8.05 -23.80
CA HIS A 206 -14.50 8.23 -25.24
C HIS A 206 -12.99 8.41 -25.44
N PHE A 207 -12.32 7.52 -26.18
CA PHE A 207 -10.87 7.54 -26.31
C PHE A 207 -10.41 7.85 -27.73
N ARG A 208 -9.46 8.79 -27.84
CA ARG A 208 -8.83 9.19 -29.10
C ARG A 208 -7.31 8.99 -29.03
N LEU A 209 -6.75 8.38 -30.06
CA LEU A 209 -5.30 8.27 -30.26
C LEU A 209 -4.90 9.18 -31.42
N ASN A 210 -4.00 10.14 -31.19
CA ASN A 210 -3.54 11.08 -32.21
C ASN A 210 -4.68 11.77 -32.98
N ARG A 211 -5.69 12.28 -32.26
CA ARG A 211 -6.91 12.94 -32.80
C ARG A 211 -7.82 12.03 -33.65
N ARG A 212 -7.65 10.72 -33.57
CA ARG A 212 -8.57 9.77 -34.21
C ARG A 212 -9.28 8.98 -33.13
N PHE A 213 -10.59 8.82 -33.26
CA PHE A 213 -11.35 7.94 -32.39
C PHE A 213 -10.83 6.52 -32.50
N ASP A 214 -10.48 5.95 -31.35
CA ASP A 214 -9.95 4.58 -31.23
C ASP A 214 -10.92 3.70 -30.42
N GLY A 215 -12.17 4.14 -30.30
CA GLY A 215 -13.24 3.50 -29.55
C GLY A 215 -13.33 3.91 -28.10
N ILE A 216 -14.17 3.21 -27.34
CA ILE A 216 -14.32 3.40 -25.89
C ILE A 216 -13.22 2.71 -25.09
N ARG A 217 -12.88 3.23 -23.91
CA ARG A 217 -11.96 2.57 -22.96
C ARG A 217 -12.54 2.58 -21.55
N LEU A 218 -12.20 1.56 -20.76
CA LEU A 218 -12.37 1.60 -19.31
C LEU A 218 -11.16 2.31 -18.70
N MET A 219 -11.36 3.54 -18.23
CA MET A 219 -10.40 4.25 -17.40
C MET A 219 -10.44 3.70 -15.97
N LEU A 220 -9.37 3.00 -15.57
CA LEU A 220 -9.30 2.22 -14.33
C LEU A 220 -8.13 2.66 -13.45
N GLU A 221 -8.41 2.99 -12.20
CA GLU A 221 -7.44 3.31 -11.16
C GLU A 221 -6.51 2.12 -10.91
N GLN A 222 -5.23 2.40 -10.70
CA GLN A 222 -4.24 1.38 -10.37
C GLN A 222 -4.12 1.22 -8.84
N PRO A 223 -4.29 0.01 -8.28
CA PRO A 223 -4.01 -0.25 -6.87
C PRO A 223 -2.52 -0.03 -6.58
N ASN A 224 -2.24 1.06 -5.88
CA ASN A 224 -0.91 1.52 -5.48
C ASN A 224 -1.03 2.34 -4.18
N GLN A 225 0.02 3.06 -3.80
CA GLN A 225 -0.02 3.88 -2.58
C GLN A 225 -0.96 5.10 -2.70
N ASP A 226 -1.19 5.64 -3.92
CA ASP A 226 -2.20 6.69 -4.14
C ASP A 226 -3.62 6.15 -3.84
N PHE A 227 -3.89 4.89 -4.22
CA PHE A 227 -5.17 4.21 -3.96
C PHE A 227 -5.49 4.11 -2.47
N LEU A 228 -4.49 3.76 -1.63
CA LEU A 228 -4.64 3.68 -0.17
C LEU A 228 -4.85 5.05 0.44
N ARG A 229 -3.99 6.01 0.08
CA ARG A 229 -4.04 7.39 0.57
C ARG A 229 -5.38 8.05 0.31
N ARG A 230 -5.94 7.89 -0.89
CA ARG A 230 -7.25 8.45 -1.26
C ARG A 230 -8.42 7.90 -0.43
N ARG A 231 -8.21 6.76 0.24
CA ARG A 231 -9.17 6.11 1.14
C ARG A 231 -8.79 6.31 2.61
N ASN A 232 -7.85 7.23 2.89
CA ASN A 232 -7.33 7.53 4.22
C ASN A 232 -6.84 6.29 4.98
N LEU A 233 -6.32 5.30 4.24
CA LEU A 233 -5.70 4.10 4.79
C LEU A 233 -4.22 4.38 5.06
N PRO A 234 -3.62 3.76 6.10
CA PRO A 234 -2.18 3.81 6.27
C PRO A 234 -1.46 3.24 5.04
N TYR A 235 -0.27 3.74 4.75
CA TYR A 235 0.58 3.13 3.73
C TYR A 235 0.94 1.71 4.17
N GLY A 236 1.00 0.79 3.21
CA GLY A 236 1.29 -0.60 3.49
C GLY A 236 1.63 -1.40 2.23
N LYS A 237 1.81 -2.70 2.39
CA LYS A 237 2.14 -3.60 1.28
C LYS A 237 0.88 -3.95 0.49
N ILE A 238 0.96 -3.87 -0.83
CA ILE A 238 -0.03 -4.42 -1.77
C ILE A 238 0.58 -5.65 -2.43
N PHE A 239 -0.05 -6.80 -2.23
CA PHE A 239 0.30 -8.07 -2.83
C PHE A 239 -0.48 -8.25 -4.12
N VAL A 240 0.22 -8.46 -5.22
CA VAL A 240 -0.33 -8.62 -6.56
C VAL A 240 0.00 -10.02 -7.06
N GLY A 241 -1.02 -10.85 -7.15
CA GLY A 241 -1.01 -12.18 -7.75
C GLY A 241 -1.65 -12.12 -9.12
N ASP A 242 -0.82 -12.07 -10.16
CA ASP A 242 -1.27 -11.97 -11.55
C ASP A 242 -0.41 -12.87 -12.44
N ILE A 243 -0.91 -13.15 -13.64
CA ILE A 243 -0.15 -13.88 -14.67
C ILE A 243 0.49 -12.92 -15.66
N ASP A 244 1.55 -13.37 -16.32
CA ASP A 244 2.20 -12.63 -17.41
C ASP A 244 2.01 -13.31 -18.79
N SER A 245 2.43 -12.62 -19.86
CA SER A 245 2.31 -13.14 -21.22
C SER A 245 3.09 -14.45 -21.44
N ASN A 246 4.20 -14.69 -20.75
CA ASN A 246 4.97 -15.94 -20.86
C ASN A 246 4.23 -17.12 -20.21
N GLN A 247 3.48 -16.88 -19.13
CA GLN A 247 2.59 -17.87 -18.52
C GLN A 247 1.32 -18.14 -19.33
N ILE A 248 0.95 -17.24 -20.25
CA ILE A 248 -0.17 -17.45 -21.17
C ILE A 248 0.29 -18.13 -22.47
N TYR A 249 1.41 -17.69 -23.04
CA TYR A 249 1.83 -18.03 -24.41
C TYR A 249 3.20 -18.70 -24.52
N GLY A 250 4.06 -18.59 -23.51
CA GLY A 250 5.46 -19.06 -23.49
C GLY A 250 5.69 -20.41 -22.81
N GLY A 251 4.62 -21.14 -22.44
CA GLY A 251 4.74 -22.48 -21.84
C GLY A 251 5.16 -22.50 -20.36
N VAL A 252 5.26 -21.34 -19.69
CA VAL A 252 5.64 -21.27 -18.28
C VAL A 252 4.47 -21.68 -17.40
N LYS A 253 4.70 -22.63 -16.47
CA LYS A 253 3.67 -23.09 -15.53
C LYS A 253 3.26 -21.98 -14.57
N ARG A 254 1.95 -21.82 -14.37
CA ARG A 254 1.38 -20.87 -13.39
C ARG A 254 1.63 -21.37 -11.97
N ARG A 255 1.93 -20.43 -11.06
CA ARG A 255 2.04 -20.69 -9.62
C ARG A 255 0.71 -20.48 -8.93
N HIS A 256 0.49 -21.20 -7.83
CA HIS A 256 -0.74 -21.08 -7.05
C HIS A 256 -0.60 -20.05 -5.92
N LEU A 257 -1.42 -18.99 -5.95
CA LEU A 257 -1.37 -17.84 -5.06
C LEU A 257 -1.40 -18.23 -3.58
N TYR A 258 -2.29 -19.14 -3.17
CA TYR A 258 -2.44 -19.51 -1.76
C TYR A 258 -1.65 -20.77 -1.37
N GLN A 259 -0.64 -21.15 -2.17
CA GLN A 259 0.24 -22.28 -1.91
C GLN A 259 1.73 -21.92 -2.05
N ASP A 260 2.06 -20.91 -2.85
CA ASP A 260 3.43 -20.46 -3.08
C ASP A 260 3.56 -18.96 -2.84
N VAL A 261 4.42 -18.56 -1.91
CA VAL A 261 4.72 -17.15 -1.61
C VAL A 261 5.28 -16.43 -2.84
N ASN A 262 6.03 -17.12 -3.70
CA ASN A 262 6.65 -16.55 -4.89
C ASN A 262 5.66 -16.31 -6.04
N ALA A 263 4.39 -16.66 -5.85
CA ALA A 263 3.31 -16.28 -6.75
C ALA A 263 2.87 -14.81 -6.57
N TRP A 264 3.33 -14.15 -5.49
CA TRP A 264 2.96 -12.76 -5.19
C TRP A 264 4.10 -11.77 -5.46
N GLN A 265 3.77 -10.71 -6.19
CA GLN A 265 4.58 -9.50 -6.26
C GLN A 265 4.20 -8.55 -5.14
N VAL A 266 5.18 -7.93 -4.48
CA VAL A 266 4.94 -6.97 -3.39
C VAL A 266 5.19 -5.55 -3.89
N ARG A 267 4.22 -4.66 -3.67
CA ARG A 267 4.35 -3.22 -3.95
C ARG A 267 4.18 -2.44 -2.65
N ALA A 268 5.19 -1.69 -2.26
CA ALA A 268 5.20 -0.90 -1.04
C ALA A 268 5.93 0.44 -1.29
N PRO A 269 5.85 1.40 -0.37
CA PRO A 269 6.77 2.54 -0.35
C PRO A 269 8.25 2.10 -0.33
N THR A 270 9.16 2.96 -0.77
CA THR A 270 10.58 2.60 -1.01
C THR A 270 11.32 2.16 0.24
N GLU A 271 10.92 2.65 1.40
CA GLU A 271 11.48 2.37 2.71
C GLU A 271 11.03 1.03 3.31
N TYR A 272 10.01 0.39 2.75
CA TYR A 272 9.53 -0.91 3.22
C TYR A 272 10.43 -2.03 2.71
N GLN A 273 10.68 -3.01 3.56
CA GLN A 273 11.23 -4.29 3.12
C GLN A 273 10.20 -4.97 2.20
N LEU A 274 10.65 -5.46 1.04
CA LEU A 274 9.80 -6.14 0.05
C LEU A 274 9.69 -7.66 0.31
N ASP A 275 9.92 -8.08 1.56
CA ASP A 275 9.69 -9.47 1.97
C ASP A 275 8.21 -9.86 1.89
N ARG A 276 7.96 -11.16 2.05
CA ARG A 276 6.64 -11.80 1.91
C ARG A 276 6.16 -12.44 3.22
N THR A 277 6.62 -11.95 4.37
CA THR A 277 6.35 -12.59 5.67
C THR A 277 4.85 -12.66 5.99
N GLU A 278 4.08 -11.64 5.62
CA GLU A 278 2.65 -11.57 5.89
C GLU A 278 1.86 -12.63 5.11
N ILE A 279 2.15 -12.78 3.81
CA ILE A 279 1.45 -13.77 2.97
C ILE A 279 1.93 -15.20 3.29
N GLN A 280 3.18 -15.36 3.73
CA GLN A 280 3.68 -16.64 4.24
C GLN A 280 2.88 -17.12 5.45
N GLU A 281 2.53 -16.23 6.38
CA GLU A 281 1.69 -16.57 7.54
C GLU A 281 0.29 -16.99 7.11
N LEU A 282 -0.33 -16.30 6.15
CA LEU A 282 -1.63 -16.71 5.59
C LEU A 282 -1.56 -18.12 4.98
N ILE A 283 -0.58 -18.37 4.11
CA ILE A 283 -0.40 -19.68 3.46
C ILE A 283 -0.16 -20.77 4.50
N ARG A 284 0.63 -20.48 5.54
CA ARG A 284 0.88 -21.41 6.66
C ARG A 284 -0.42 -21.77 7.38
N VAL A 285 -1.26 -20.80 7.70
CA VAL A 285 -2.58 -21.06 8.32
C VAL A 285 -3.47 -21.91 7.40
N LEU A 286 -3.57 -21.56 6.12
CA LEU A 286 -4.39 -22.31 5.15
C LEU A 286 -3.90 -23.76 4.97
N ARG A 287 -2.58 -23.99 5.05
CA ARG A 287 -1.98 -25.32 4.83
C ARG A 287 -2.06 -26.20 6.07
N TYR A 288 -1.69 -25.68 7.24
CA TYR A 288 -1.41 -26.50 8.42
C TYR A 288 -2.50 -26.49 9.49
N GLU A 289 -3.40 -25.50 9.50
CA GLU A 289 -4.48 -25.47 10.48
C GLU A 289 -5.67 -26.33 10.02
N LYS A 290 -5.82 -27.52 10.63
CA LYS A 290 -6.87 -28.48 10.27
C LYS A 290 -8.08 -28.41 11.19
N ASN A 291 -7.97 -27.83 12.39
CA ASN A 291 -9.12 -27.66 13.27
C ASN A 291 -9.98 -26.48 12.78
N PRO A 292 -11.27 -26.69 12.44
CA PRO A 292 -12.09 -25.67 11.80
C PRO A 292 -12.37 -24.45 12.70
N TYR A 293 -12.48 -24.65 14.02
CA TYR A 293 -12.63 -23.55 14.97
C TYR A 293 -11.33 -22.75 15.09
N ARG A 294 -10.17 -23.43 15.13
CA ARG A 294 -8.87 -22.73 15.26
C ARG A 294 -8.58 -21.94 14.01
N LEU A 295 -8.91 -22.54 12.87
CA LEU A 295 -8.84 -21.91 11.56
C LEU A 295 -9.70 -20.65 11.50
N TYR A 296 -10.96 -20.71 11.92
CA TYR A 296 -11.86 -19.54 11.98
C TYR A 296 -11.22 -18.36 12.74
N TYR A 297 -10.69 -18.62 13.94
CA TYR A 297 -10.08 -17.57 14.75
C TYR A 297 -8.77 -17.07 14.16
N ARG A 298 -7.88 -17.95 13.70
CA ARG A 298 -6.62 -17.55 13.06
C ARG A 298 -6.87 -16.73 11.81
N LEU A 299 -7.84 -17.10 10.98
CA LEU A 299 -8.23 -16.31 9.82
C LEU A 299 -8.77 -14.93 10.23
N GLY A 300 -9.59 -14.81 11.28
CA GLY A 300 -10.04 -13.52 11.79
C GLY A 300 -8.94 -12.61 12.34
N ARG A 301 -7.75 -13.16 12.65
CA ARG A 301 -6.57 -12.39 13.07
C ARG A 301 -5.70 -11.92 11.91
N ILE A 302 -5.84 -12.53 10.73
CA ILE A 302 -4.99 -12.29 9.56
C ILE A 302 -5.79 -11.65 8.42
N LEU A 303 -7.10 -11.80 8.39
CA LEU A 303 -7.99 -11.33 7.33
C LEU A 303 -9.05 -10.40 7.91
N ASP A 304 -9.40 -9.38 7.13
CA ASP A 304 -10.66 -8.68 7.25
C ASP A 304 -11.79 -9.56 6.70
N ILE A 305 -12.33 -10.42 7.56
CA ILE A 305 -13.31 -11.44 7.17
C ILE A 305 -14.54 -10.80 6.52
N ASP A 306 -15.01 -9.64 7.00
CA ASP A 306 -16.20 -8.99 6.43
C ASP A 306 -15.95 -8.58 4.98
N SER A 307 -14.84 -7.90 4.68
CA SER A 307 -14.50 -7.53 3.30
C SER A 307 -14.30 -8.75 2.39
N PHE A 308 -13.72 -9.85 2.88
CA PHE A 308 -13.60 -11.08 2.09
C PHE A 308 -14.97 -11.74 1.81
N LEU A 309 -15.89 -11.75 2.77
CA LEU A 309 -17.23 -12.29 2.57
C LEU A 309 -18.07 -11.41 1.65
N ARG A 310 -17.94 -10.08 1.72
CA ARG A 310 -18.54 -9.16 0.74
C ARG A 310 -17.97 -9.38 -0.65
N TYR A 311 -16.68 -9.63 -0.79
CA TYR A 311 -16.11 -9.93 -2.10
C TYR A 311 -16.60 -11.28 -2.63
N ALA A 312 -16.68 -12.31 -1.79
CA ALA A 312 -17.28 -13.59 -2.16
C ALA A 312 -18.77 -13.45 -2.55
N ALA A 313 -19.54 -12.63 -1.83
CA ALA A 313 -20.92 -12.30 -2.17
C ALA A 313 -21.02 -11.60 -3.54
N LEU A 314 -20.14 -10.64 -3.81
CA LEU A 314 -20.06 -9.99 -5.12
C LEU A 314 -19.77 -11.01 -6.22
N LEU A 315 -18.78 -11.88 -6.05
CA LEU A 315 -18.42 -12.92 -7.03
C LEU A 315 -19.59 -13.89 -7.28
N GLU A 316 -20.36 -14.23 -6.25
CA GLU A 316 -21.60 -14.99 -6.37
C GLU A 316 -22.64 -14.25 -7.22
N ILE A 317 -22.96 -12.99 -6.87
CA ILE A 317 -24.00 -12.20 -7.55
C ILE A 317 -23.64 -12.03 -9.03
N VAL A 318 -22.41 -11.65 -9.33
CA VAL A 318 -21.95 -11.41 -10.71
C VAL A 318 -21.59 -12.70 -11.47
N GLY A 319 -21.57 -13.85 -10.79
CA GLY A 319 -21.27 -15.15 -11.39
C GLY A 319 -19.84 -15.29 -11.90
N SER A 320 -18.85 -14.74 -11.19
CA SER A 320 -17.46 -14.71 -11.64
C SER A 320 -16.54 -15.70 -10.93
N VAL A 321 -15.77 -16.43 -11.73
CA VAL A 321 -14.63 -17.26 -11.29
C VAL A 321 -13.28 -16.70 -11.76
N HIS A 322 -13.25 -15.45 -12.24
CA HIS A 322 -12.07 -14.83 -12.87
C HIS A 322 -10.96 -14.44 -11.86
N VAL A 323 -11.20 -14.64 -10.56
CA VAL A 323 -10.29 -14.36 -9.44
C VAL A 323 -9.83 -15.69 -8.84
N ASP A 324 -9.03 -16.42 -9.61
CA ASP A 324 -8.73 -17.83 -9.36
C ASP A 324 -7.47 -18.06 -8.51
N ASP A 325 -7.04 -19.33 -8.42
CA ASP A 325 -5.86 -19.73 -7.65
C ASP A 325 -4.53 -19.29 -8.29
N THR A 326 -4.53 -18.64 -9.46
CA THR A 326 -3.33 -18.30 -10.23
C THR A 326 -3.26 -16.83 -10.65
N HIS A 327 -4.37 -16.11 -10.77
CA HIS A 327 -4.38 -14.71 -11.22
C HIS A 327 -5.48 -13.84 -10.61
N ASN A 328 -5.40 -12.53 -10.87
CA ASN A 328 -6.30 -11.49 -10.40
C ASN A 328 -6.43 -11.32 -8.87
N GLY A 329 -5.59 -11.98 -8.07
CA GLY A 329 -5.53 -11.76 -6.63
C GLY A 329 -4.86 -10.43 -6.29
N LYS A 330 -5.56 -9.53 -5.61
CA LYS A 330 -4.97 -8.29 -5.08
C LYS A 330 -5.34 -8.11 -3.62
N LEU A 331 -4.34 -8.05 -2.75
CA LEU A 331 -4.52 -7.93 -1.31
C LEU A 331 -3.76 -6.72 -0.79
N TYR A 332 -4.41 -5.90 0.03
CA TYR A 332 -3.75 -4.88 0.83
C TYR A 332 -3.51 -5.42 2.24
N PHE A 333 -2.27 -5.33 2.73
CA PHE A 333 -1.96 -5.61 4.13
C PHE A 333 -1.92 -4.31 4.93
N ASN A 334 -2.84 -4.17 5.88
CA ASN A 334 -2.91 -3.02 6.77
C ASN A 334 -1.95 -3.22 7.96
N PRO A 335 -0.85 -2.44 8.07
CA PRO A 335 0.13 -2.61 9.14
C PRO A 335 -0.40 -2.21 10.52
N VAL A 336 -1.53 -1.50 10.61
CA VAL A 336 -2.13 -1.08 11.89
C VAL A 336 -2.97 -2.21 12.49
N SER A 337 -3.83 -2.85 11.69
CA SER A 337 -4.69 -3.95 12.15
C SER A 337 -4.04 -5.32 12.05
N GLY A 338 -2.97 -5.45 11.24
CA GLY A 338 -2.29 -6.71 10.94
C GLY A 338 -3.12 -7.63 10.04
N ARG A 339 -4.06 -7.09 9.27
CA ARG A 339 -4.99 -7.86 8.43
C ARG A 339 -4.84 -7.58 6.94
N PHE A 340 -5.12 -8.60 6.14
CA PHE A 340 -5.35 -8.45 4.71
C PHE A 340 -6.79 -8.02 4.41
N THR A 341 -6.93 -7.10 3.47
CA THR A 341 -8.21 -6.68 2.88
C THR A 341 -8.14 -6.94 1.36
N PRO A 342 -9.15 -7.57 0.74
CA PRO A 342 -9.14 -7.78 -0.70
C PRO A 342 -9.37 -6.47 -1.45
N ILE A 343 -8.68 -6.30 -2.57
CA ILE A 343 -8.94 -5.24 -3.53
C ILE A 343 -9.69 -5.86 -4.71
N VAL A 344 -10.87 -5.33 -5.00
CA VAL A 344 -11.70 -5.81 -6.11
C VAL A 344 -10.94 -5.60 -7.41
N TRP A 345 -10.78 -6.67 -8.19
CA TRP A 345 -10.07 -6.62 -9.45
C TRP A 345 -10.65 -7.58 -10.47
N ASP A 346 -10.80 -7.07 -11.70
CA ASP A 346 -11.16 -7.79 -12.93
C ASP A 346 -12.20 -8.90 -12.74
N THR A 347 -13.32 -8.57 -12.08
CA THR A 347 -14.38 -9.56 -11.85
C THR A 347 -15.12 -9.95 -13.11
N VAL A 348 -15.14 -9.09 -14.14
CA VAL A 348 -15.83 -9.31 -15.43
C VAL A 348 -17.27 -9.82 -15.22
N ALA A 349 -18.16 -8.93 -14.76
CA ALA A 349 -19.50 -9.30 -14.33
C ALA A 349 -20.28 -10.05 -15.42
N TYR A 350 -20.90 -11.18 -15.04
CA TYR A 350 -21.74 -12.02 -15.90
C TYR A 350 -21.05 -12.56 -17.17
N PHE A 351 -19.72 -12.65 -17.19
CA PHE A 351 -18.97 -13.23 -18.32
C PHE A 351 -19.40 -14.65 -18.66
N TRP A 352 -19.73 -15.47 -17.65
CA TRP A 352 -20.25 -16.83 -17.83
C TRP A 352 -21.78 -16.93 -17.82
N LYS A 353 -22.49 -15.81 -18.01
CA LYS A 353 -23.95 -15.73 -17.90
C LYS A 353 -24.45 -16.37 -16.59
N ASP A 354 -25.61 -17.03 -16.63
CA ASP A 354 -26.16 -17.77 -15.48
C ASP A 354 -25.75 -19.27 -15.47
N THR A 355 -24.55 -19.61 -15.96
CA THR A 355 -24.10 -21.01 -16.02
C THR A 355 -23.42 -21.50 -14.74
N LYS A 356 -22.89 -20.58 -13.92
CA LYS A 356 -22.17 -20.94 -12.69
C LYS A 356 -23.15 -21.31 -11.58
N GLY A 357 -22.86 -22.40 -10.87
CA GLY A 357 -23.59 -22.85 -9.68
C GLY A 357 -23.48 -21.87 -8.50
N PHE A 358 -23.90 -22.34 -7.34
CA PHE A 358 -23.89 -21.58 -6.10
C PHE A 358 -22.64 -21.85 -5.26
N ASP A 359 -22.40 -21.00 -4.26
CA ASP A 359 -21.24 -21.05 -3.37
C ASP A 359 -19.91 -20.97 -4.14
N ILE A 360 -19.82 -19.99 -5.04
CA ILE A 360 -18.65 -19.72 -5.86
C ILE A 360 -17.42 -19.49 -4.98
N ALA A 361 -16.48 -20.43 -5.06
CA ALA A 361 -15.21 -20.42 -4.33
C ALA A 361 -14.05 -20.50 -5.32
N ALA A 362 -13.79 -19.37 -6.00
CA ALA A 362 -12.87 -19.31 -7.14
C ALA A 362 -11.42 -19.71 -6.83
N ASN A 363 -11.01 -19.63 -5.56
CA ASN A 363 -9.65 -19.95 -5.10
C ASN A 363 -9.65 -20.65 -3.73
N GLN A 364 -8.49 -21.15 -3.32
CA GLN A 364 -8.28 -21.91 -2.10
C GLN A 364 -8.65 -21.14 -0.83
N LEU A 365 -8.44 -19.81 -0.80
CA LEU A 365 -8.85 -18.98 0.32
C LEU A 365 -10.38 -18.96 0.46
N PHE A 366 -11.12 -18.69 -0.61
CA PHE A 366 -12.58 -18.73 -0.57
C PHE A 366 -13.12 -20.13 -0.29
N LYS A 367 -12.49 -21.19 -0.81
CA LYS A 367 -12.84 -22.59 -0.47
C LYS A 367 -12.68 -22.90 1.01
N THR A 368 -11.75 -22.21 1.67
CA THR A 368 -11.48 -22.37 3.10
C THR A 368 -12.51 -21.58 3.91
N LEU A 369 -12.72 -20.30 3.58
CA LEU A 369 -13.69 -19.43 4.24
C LEU A 369 -15.11 -19.98 4.15
N LEU A 370 -15.57 -20.32 2.94
CA LEU A 370 -16.92 -20.87 2.70
C LEU A 370 -17.06 -22.32 3.16
N GLY A 371 -15.95 -22.97 3.51
CA GLY A 371 -15.95 -24.23 4.21
C GLY A 371 -16.43 -24.12 5.66
N ILE A 372 -16.37 -22.93 6.28
CA ILE A 372 -16.87 -22.66 7.63
C ILE A 372 -18.35 -22.27 7.52
N PRO A 373 -19.29 -23.07 8.08
CA PRO A 373 -20.72 -22.88 7.84
C PRO A 373 -21.25 -21.49 8.24
N GLU A 374 -20.77 -20.95 9.36
CA GLU A 374 -21.16 -19.61 9.81
C GLU A 374 -20.69 -18.50 8.86
N LEU A 375 -19.48 -18.59 8.31
CA LEU A 375 -18.97 -17.60 7.36
C LEU A 375 -19.73 -17.66 6.03
N ARG A 376 -20.09 -18.86 5.57
CA ARG A 376 -20.95 -19.05 4.39
C ARG A 376 -22.34 -18.44 4.61
N GLU A 377 -22.97 -18.65 5.77
CA GLU A 377 -24.25 -18.01 6.08
C GLU A 377 -24.12 -16.47 6.16
N LYS A 378 -23.03 -15.95 6.73
CA LYS A 378 -22.76 -14.50 6.72
C LYS A 378 -22.66 -13.95 5.28
N LYS A 379 -21.98 -14.66 4.36
CA LYS A 379 -22.03 -14.33 2.91
C LYS A 379 -23.46 -14.33 2.38
N ASP A 380 -24.25 -15.36 2.68
CA ASP A 380 -25.62 -15.50 2.17
C ASP A 380 -26.54 -14.38 2.68
N LYS A 381 -26.35 -13.92 3.92
CA LYS A 381 -27.01 -12.73 4.48
C LYS A 381 -26.64 -11.46 3.72
N ILE A 382 -25.35 -11.26 3.41
CA ILE A 382 -24.88 -10.13 2.59
C ILE A 382 -25.55 -10.17 1.21
N ILE A 383 -25.60 -11.35 0.57
CA ILE A 383 -26.27 -11.53 -0.73
C ILE A 383 -27.75 -11.19 -0.62
N TRP A 384 -28.45 -11.73 0.38
CA TRP A 384 -29.88 -11.46 0.59
C TRP A 384 -30.16 -9.96 0.77
N GLN A 385 -29.37 -9.28 1.62
CA GLN A 385 -29.49 -7.84 1.83
C GLN A 385 -29.19 -7.04 0.57
N ALA A 386 -28.16 -7.43 -0.18
CA ALA A 386 -27.78 -6.76 -1.42
C ALA A 386 -28.88 -6.89 -2.48
N LEU A 387 -29.38 -8.11 -2.72
CA LEU A 387 -30.37 -8.39 -3.76
C LEU A 387 -31.80 -7.92 -3.41
N ASN A 388 -32.10 -7.65 -2.15
CA ASN A 388 -33.34 -6.97 -1.73
C ASN A 388 -33.11 -5.46 -1.45
N GLY A 389 -31.93 -4.93 -1.76
CA GLY A 389 -31.55 -3.56 -1.47
C GLY A 389 -30.77 -2.95 -2.64
N PRO A 390 -29.52 -2.49 -2.44
CA PRO A 390 -28.80 -1.71 -3.45
C PRO A 390 -28.58 -2.46 -4.78
N LEU A 391 -28.46 -3.78 -4.74
CA LEU A 391 -28.23 -4.65 -5.89
C LEU A 391 -29.47 -5.46 -6.30
N ALA A 392 -30.69 -4.96 -6.04
CA ALA A 392 -31.90 -5.53 -6.61
C ALA A 392 -31.81 -5.59 -8.15
N SER A 393 -32.44 -6.61 -8.76
CA SER A 393 -32.38 -6.83 -10.22
C SER A 393 -32.79 -5.58 -11.01
N GLU A 394 -33.83 -4.89 -10.56
CA GLU A 394 -34.30 -3.64 -11.16
C GLU A 394 -33.25 -2.51 -11.07
N ASN A 395 -32.55 -2.37 -9.94
CA ASN A 395 -31.50 -1.38 -9.78
C ASN A 395 -30.34 -1.64 -10.73
N ILE A 396 -29.89 -2.91 -10.82
CA ILE A 396 -28.82 -3.30 -11.74
C ILE A 396 -29.26 -3.10 -13.20
N ARG A 397 -30.50 -3.45 -13.55
CA ARG A 397 -31.06 -3.20 -14.89
C ARG A 397 -31.07 -1.71 -15.23
N ARG A 398 -31.51 -0.85 -14.30
CA ARG A 398 -31.44 0.61 -14.47
C ARG A 398 -30.00 1.09 -14.69
N MET A 399 -29.03 0.58 -13.93
CA MET A 399 -27.61 0.89 -14.14
C MET A 399 -27.10 0.48 -15.54
N ILE A 400 -27.47 -0.72 -16.00
CA ILE A 400 -27.11 -1.23 -17.33
C ILE A 400 -27.70 -0.37 -18.43
N ILE A 401 -29.01 -0.10 -18.38
CA ILE A 401 -29.72 0.68 -19.40
C ILE A 401 -29.19 2.12 -19.44
N ALA A 402 -29.02 2.75 -18.28
CA ALA A 402 -28.44 4.10 -18.20
C ALA A 402 -27.04 4.13 -18.82
N LYS A 403 -26.16 3.18 -18.48
CA LYS A 403 -24.81 3.14 -19.04
C LYS A 403 -24.81 2.83 -20.54
N ALA A 404 -25.68 1.94 -21.01
CA ALA A 404 -25.84 1.65 -22.43
C ALA A 404 -26.25 2.90 -23.21
N ASN A 405 -27.18 3.69 -22.67
CA ASN A 405 -27.62 4.95 -23.28
C ASN A 405 -26.50 6.00 -23.29
N ASP A 406 -25.71 6.11 -22.22
CA ASP A 406 -24.58 7.05 -22.17
C ASP A 406 -23.52 6.75 -23.24
N MET A 407 -23.27 5.46 -23.52
CA MET A 407 -22.19 5.04 -24.42
C MET A 407 -22.65 4.72 -25.84
N ARG A 408 -23.95 4.81 -26.15
CA ARG A 408 -24.52 4.31 -27.40
C ARG A 408 -23.89 4.95 -28.63
N SER A 409 -23.81 6.28 -28.68
CA SER A 409 -23.22 7.01 -29.81
C SER A 409 -21.75 6.62 -30.01
N ASP A 410 -20.99 6.53 -28.93
CA ASP A 410 -19.58 6.12 -28.96
C ASP A 410 -19.39 4.67 -29.43
N VAL A 411 -20.24 3.75 -28.97
CA VAL A 411 -20.19 2.34 -29.41
C VAL A 411 -20.58 2.22 -30.88
N TYR A 412 -21.54 3.01 -31.36
CA TYR A 412 -21.98 2.98 -32.75
C TYR A 412 -20.92 3.46 -33.73
N ALA A 413 -20.12 4.45 -33.30
CA ALA A 413 -18.95 4.90 -34.04
C ALA A 413 -17.74 3.95 -33.89
N PHE A 414 -17.77 3.01 -32.94
CA PHE A 414 -16.63 2.14 -32.66
C PHE A 414 -16.64 0.88 -33.55
N ALA A 415 -16.21 1.03 -34.80
CA ALA A 415 -16.20 -0.02 -35.82
C ALA A 415 -15.67 -1.39 -35.35
N LEU A 416 -14.50 -1.41 -34.72
CA LEU A 416 -13.74 -2.63 -34.43
C LEU A 416 -13.80 -3.03 -32.96
N LYS A 417 -14.96 -2.91 -32.33
CA LYS A 417 -15.21 -3.36 -30.95
C LYS A 417 -15.03 -4.87 -30.79
N LEU A 418 -14.39 -5.27 -29.69
CA LEU A 418 -13.93 -6.65 -29.45
C LEU A 418 -14.86 -7.41 -28.51
N HIS A 419 -15.04 -8.69 -28.80
CA HIS A 419 -15.50 -9.71 -27.87
C HIS A 419 -14.43 -10.78 -27.76
N ALA A 420 -13.90 -10.99 -26.56
CA ALA A 420 -12.84 -11.94 -26.26
C ALA A 420 -13.27 -12.90 -25.15
N ASN A 421 -13.49 -14.17 -25.50
CA ASN A 421 -13.92 -15.20 -24.57
C ASN A 421 -13.03 -16.46 -24.65
N ASP A 422 -13.44 -17.56 -24.03
CA ASP A 422 -12.67 -18.81 -24.02
C ASP A 422 -12.64 -19.52 -25.39
N ARG A 423 -13.41 -19.04 -26.38
CA ARG A 423 -13.54 -19.61 -27.74
C ARG A 423 -12.94 -18.73 -28.84
N GLY A 424 -12.65 -17.47 -28.55
CA GLY A 424 -12.49 -16.50 -29.63
C GLY A 424 -12.31 -15.05 -29.21
N ILE A 425 -11.43 -14.36 -29.94
CA ILE A 425 -11.46 -12.92 -30.13
C ILE A 425 -12.11 -12.66 -31.48
N ARG A 426 -13.22 -11.91 -31.48
CA ARG A 426 -13.95 -11.49 -32.69
C ARG A 426 -14.41 -10.03 -32.58
N HIS A 427 -14.72 -9.42 -33.72
CA HIS A 427 -15.36 -8.11 -33.77
C HIS A 427 -16.89 -8.24 -33.82
N ILE A 428 -17.61 -7.29 -33.22
CA ILE A 428 -19.07 -7.32 -33.13
C ILE A 428 -19.73 -6.07 -33.75
N SER A 429 -20.92 -6.25 -34.34
CA SER A 429 -21.73 -5.20 -34.95
C SER A 429 -22.51 -4.36 -33.91
N ASN A 430 -23.17 -3.30 -34.35
CA ASN A 430 -24.06 -2.50 -33.49
C ASN A 430 -25.28 -3.31 -33.02
N PRO A 431 -25.99 -4.06 -33.90
CA PRO A 431 -27.06 -4.96 -33.46
C PRO A 431 -26.61 -6.04 -32.47
N GLU A 432 -25.44 -6.65 -32.70
CA GLU A 432 -24.89 -7.65 -31.77
C GLU A 432 -24.60 -7.06 -30.38
N TRP A 433 -24.17 -5.80 -30.30
CA TRP A 433 -23.97 -5.10 -29.03
C TRP A 433 -25.30 -4.81 -28.33
N GLU A 434 -26.31 -4.31 -29.04
CA GLU A 434 -27.63 -4.05 -28.45
C GLU A 434 -28.25 -5.34 -27.89
N GLU A 435 -28.15 -6.44 -28.64
CA GLU A 435 -28.61 -7.75 -28.19
C GLU A 435 -27.83 -8.25 -26.98
N ALA A 436 -26.50 -8.04 -26.96
CA ALA A 436 -25.69 -8.37 -25.79
C ALA A 436 -26.07 -7.56 -24.53
N VAL A 437 -26.47 -6.29 -24.68
CA VAL A 437 -26.97 -5.47 -23.56
C VAL A 437 -28.31 -5.99 -23.04
N LYS A 438 -29.26 -6.31 -23.94
CA LYS A 438 -30.55 -6.93 -23.57
C LYS A 438 -30.33 -8.27 -22.87
N SER A 439 -29.47 -9.11 -23.43
CA SER A 439 -29.09 -10.40 -22.85
C SER A 439 -28.47 -10.25 -21.46
N LEU A 440 -27.60 -9.26 -21.25
CA LEU A 440 -27.02 -8.98 -19.95
C LEU A 440 -28.09 -8.64 -18.90
N ALA A 441 -29.05 -7.77 -19.25
CA ALA A 441 -30.15 -7.40 -18.36
C ALA A 441 -31.03 -8.62 -17.98
N ALA A 442 -31.35 -9.48 -18.94
CA ALA A 442 -32.11 -10.71 -18.70
C ALA A 442 -31.33 -11.73 -17.84
N VAL A 443 -30.03 -11.86 -18.06
CA VAL A 443 -29.15 -12.74 -17.26
C VAL A 443 -29.08 -12.30 -15.81
N VAL A 444 -29.00 -10.99 -15.55
CA VAL A 444 -29.00 -10.42 -14.19
C VAL A 444 -30.27 -10.84 -13.45
N GLU A 445 -31.43 -10.66 -14.07
CA GLU A 445 -32.71 -10.98 -13.46
C GLU A 445 -32.83 -12.48 -13.18
N LYS A 446 -32.53 -13.31 -14.20
CA LYS A 446 -32.54 -14.77 -14.06
C LYS A 446 -31.65 -15.23 -12.91
N ARG A 447 -30.41 -14.73 -12.85
CA ARG A 447 -29.45 -15.11 -11.81
C ARG A 447 -29.90 -14.66 -10.43
N ASN A 448 -30.35 -13.42 -10.29
CA ASN A 448 -30.82 -12.88 -9.01
C ASN A 448 -32.02 -13.67 -8.48
N ASN A 449 -33.01 -13.96 -9.33
CA ASN A 449 -34.17 -14.76 -8.94
C ASN A 449 -33.77 -16.16 -8.50
N ARG A 450 -32.86 -16.82 -9.24
CA ARG A 450 -32.35 -18.14 -8.89
C ARG A 450 -31.63 -18.17 -7.54
N ILE A 451 -30.85 -17.12 -7.23
CA ILE A 451 -30.19 -16.95 -5.93
C ILE A 451 -31.22 -16.73 -4.83
N LEU A 452 -32.16 -15.81 -5.00
CA LEU A 452 -33.21 -15.53 -4.01
C LEU A 452 -34.05 -16.78 -3.71
N ASP A 453 -34.43 -17.54 -4.73
CA ASP A 453 -35.19 -18.78 -4.56
C ASP A 453 -34.39 -19.85 -3.81
N ARG A 454 -33.08 -19.97 -4.08
CA ARG A 454 -32.21 -20.85 -3.29
C ARG A 454 -32.16 -20.42 -1.82
N LEU A 455 -32.06 -19.12 -1.54
CA LEU A 455 -31.97 -18.61 -0.16
C LEU A 455 -33.30 -18.76 0.60
N ARG A 456 -34.45 -18.70 -0.09
CA ARG A 456 -35.78 -18.96 0.49
C ARG A 456 -36.01 -20.44 0.84
N LYS A 457 -35.44 -21.37 0.06
CA LYS A 457 -35.61 -22.82 0.27
C LYS A 457 -35.14 -23.25 1.66
N THR A 458 -36.09 -23.73 2.47
CA THR A 458 -35.84 -24.20 3.83
C THR A 458 -36.31 -25.64 3.96
N LYS A 459 -35.40 -26.54 4.38
CA LYS A 459 -35.62 -27.99 4.50
C LYS A 459 -34.93 -28.49 5.75
N ALA A 460 -35.71 -28.72 6.80
CA ALA A 460 -35.25 -29.34 8.02
C ALA A 460 -36.30 -30.31 8.56
N SER A 461 -35.83 -31.41 9.12
CA SER A 461 -36.66 -32.40 9.79
C SER A 461 -36.15 -32.64 11.21
N TYR A 462 -37.00 -33.21 12.05
CA TYR A 462 -36.64 -33.53 13.43
C TYR A 462 -37.07 -34.94 13.82
N ARG A 463 -36.42 -35.51 14.82
CA ARG A 463 -36.85 -36.74 15.50
C ARG A 463 -36.75 -36.55 17.00
N PHE A 464 -37.79 -36.98 17.70
CA PHE A 464 -37.84 -37.04 19.15
C PHE A 464 -38.03 -38.51 19.54
N PHE A 465 -37.17 -39.06 20.39
CA PHE A 465 -37.16 -40.49 20.68
C PHE A 465 -36.51 -40.79 22.04
N LYS A 466 -36.86 -41.93 22.64
CA LYS A 466 -36.21 -42.48 23.84
C LYS A 466 -35.11 -43.46 23.40
N SER A 467 -33.96 -43.44 24.06
CA SER A 467 -32.87 -44.41 23.89
C SER A 467 -32.21 -44.66 25.25
N GLY A 468 -32.26 -45.90 25.73
CA GLY A 468 -32.03 -46.20 27.15
C GLY A 468 -33.01 -45.43 28.05
N ASN A 469 -32.53 -44.90 29.18
CA ASN A 469 -33.34 -44.13 30.12
C ASN A 469 -33.39 -42.62 29.80
N LYS A 470 -33.08 -42.22 28.56
CA LYS A 470 -32.99 -40.80 28.18
C LYS A 470 -33.76 -40.49 26.91
N TYR A 471 -34.26 -39.24 26.84
CA TYR A 471 -34.90 -38.71 25.66
C TYR A 471 -33.94 -37.82 24.87
N TYR A 472 -34.05 -37.90 23.55
CA TYR A 472 -33.23 -37.15 22.62
C TYR A 472 -34.10 -36.41 21.61
N PHE A 473 -33.65 -35.22 21.26
CA PHE A 473 -34.21 -34.41 20.19
C PHE A 473 -33.12 -34.15 19.16
N ALA A 474 -33.33 -34.59 17.92
CA ALA A 474 -32.39 -34.40 16.83
C ALA A 474 -33.00 -33.58 15.71
N VAL A 475 -32.21 -32.68 15.13
CA VAL A 475 -32.63 -31.81 14.03
C VAL A 475 -31.67 -31.99 12.85
N LYS A 476 -32.20 -32.43 11.72
CA LYS A 476 -31.47 -32.53 10.46
C LYS A 476 -31.72 -31.29 9.61
N VAL A 477 -30.67 -30.53 9.34
CA VAL A 477 -30.70 -29.37 8.44
C VAL A 477 -30.20 -29.79 7.06
N SER A 478 -31.07 -29.73 6.06
CA SER A 478 -30.79 -30.09 4.66
C SER A 478 -31.06 -28.94 3.69
N SER A 479 -31.10 -27.69 4.18
CA SER A 479 -31.31 -26.50 3.36
C SER A 479 -30.03 -25.79 2.92
N PRO A 480 -30.09 -25.06 1.79
CA PRO A 480 -29.08 -24.09 1.40
C PRO A 480 -28.79 -23.05 2.49
N ALA A 481 -29.84 -22.39 3.00
CA ALA A 481 -29.73 -21.49 4.14
C ALA A 481 -29.68 -22.27 5.47
N GLY A 482 -28.99 -21.71 6.46
CA GLY A 482 -29.12 -22.16 7.85
C GLY A 482 -30.51 -21.87 8.40
N ILE A 483 -30.81 -22.41 9.58
CA ILE A 483 -32.07 -22.19 10.29
C ILE A 483 -31.78 -21.70 11.71
N ILE A 484 -32.66 -20.87 12.25
CA ILE A 484 -32.71 -20.55 13.67
C ILE A 484 -33.84 -21.36 14.26
N LEU A 485 -33.49 -22.29 15.14
CA LEU A 485 -34.44 -23.11 15.87
C LEU A 485 -34.93 -22.34 17.09
N ASN A 486 -36.15 -21.80 17.03
CA ASN A 486 -36.66 -20.88 18.06
C ASN A 486 -37.23 -21.63 19.26
N HIS A 487 -38.07 -22.64 19.00
CA HIS A 487 -38.90 -23.24 20.04
C HIS A 487 -39.11 -24.74 19.86
N LEU A 488 -39.09 -25.45 20.99
CA LEU A 488 -39.49 -26.86 21.14
C LEU A 488 -40.51 -26.93 22.28
N SER A 489 -41.64 -27.60 22.05
CA SER A 489 -42.57 -27.92 23.14
C SER A 489 -43.29 -29.22 22.96
N PHE A 490 -43.66 -29.84 24.07
CA PHE A 490 -44.52 -31.02 24.12
C PHE A 490 -45.32 -31.02 25.43
N LYS A 491 -46.45 -31.73 25.45
CA LYS A 491 -47.15 -32.07 26.71
C LYS A 491 -46.57 -33.38 27.24
N ALA A 492 -46.41 -33.52 28.54
CA ALA A 492 -46.08 -34.79 29.17
C ALA A 492 -46.97 -34.97 30.41
N LYS A 493 -47.66 -36.12 30.47
CA LYS A 493 -48.53 -36.47 31.60
C LYS A 493 -47.66 -36.74 32.84
N GLY A 494 -48.13 -36.34 34.03
CA GLY A 494 -47.42 -36.58 35.30
C GLY A 494 -46.41 -35.49 35.72
N LEU A 495 -46.21 -34.44 34.93
CA LEU A 495 -45.28 -33.35 35.28
C LEU A 495 -45.92 -32.34 36.24
N LYS A 496 -45.32 -32.19 37.43
CA LYS A 496 -45.66 -31.12 38.39
C LYS A 496 -45.17 -29.77 37.88
N GLN A 497 -45.92 -28.70 38.17
CA GLN A 497 -45.50 -27.33 37.90
C GLN A 497 -44.17 -27.03 38.61
N GLY A 498 -43.26 -26.33 37.95
CA GLY A 498 -41.94 -26.01 38.51
C GLY A 498 -40.87 -27.11 38.39
N THR A 499 -41.19 -28.27 37.79
CA THR A 499 -40.18 -29.30 37.51
C THR A 499 -39.05 -28.73 36.63
N THR A 500 -37.79 -28.87 37.07
CA THR A 500 -36.64 -28.42 36.27
C THR A 500 -36.31 -29.47 35.21
N ILE A 501 -36.38 -29.07 33.93
CA ILE A 501 -35.99 -29.92 32.79
C ILE A 501 -34.98 -29.13 31.97
N LYS A 502 -33.91 -29.81 31.54
CA LYS A 502 -32.83 -29.19 30.76
C LYS A 502 -32.65 -29.87 29.41
N LEU A 503 -32.35 -29.07 28.39
CA LEU A 503 -31.97 -29.53 27.06
C LEU A 503 -30.47 -29.31 26.86
N LYS A 504 -29.68 -30.38 26.85
CA LYS A 504 -28.23 -30.37 26.70
C LYS A 504 -27.81 -30.55 25.25
N ARG A 505 -26.98 -29.65 24.75
CA ARG A 505 -26.39 -29.74 23.41
C ARG A 505 -25.25 -30.76 23.38
N ARG A 506 -25.27 -31.68 22.41
CA ARG A 506 -24.16 -32.60 22.14
C ARG A 506 -23.20 -32.02 21.08
N GLY A 507 -21.93 -32.44 21.12
CA GLY A 507 -20.91 -32.03 20.13
C GLY A 507 -20.26 -30.66 20.38
N LEU A 508 -20.36 -30.09 21.58
CA LEU A 508 -19.71 -28.81 21.92
C LEU A 508 -18.22 -28.93 22.30
N GLY A 509 -17.71 -30.15 22.49
CA GLY A 509 -16.35 -30.40 23.00
C GLY A 509 -15.20 -29.94 22.09
N ASP A 510 -15.48 -29.47 20.87
CA ASP A 510 -14.50 -28.98 19.90
C ASP A 510 -14.36 -27.45 19.84
N ILE A 511 -15.23 -26.71 20.55
CA ILE A 511 -15.15 -25.25 20.59
C ILE A 511 -13.89 -24.85 21.37
N LEU A 512 -13.02 -24.06 20.75
CA LEU A 512 -11.71 -23.66 21.28
C LEU A 512 -11.73 -22.56 22.34
N VAL A 513 -12.83 -22.42 23.08
CA VAL A 513 -12.97 -21.46 24.16
C VAL A 513 -13.42 -22.22 25.40
N LYS A 514 -12.99 -21.81 26.59
CA LYS A 514 -13.61 -22.29 27.83
C LYS A 514 -15.11 -22.07 27.69
N THR A 515 -15.88 -23.14 27.59
CA THR A 515 -17.33 -23.04 27.53
C THR A 515 -17.83 -22.88 28.94
N ASP A 516 -18.69 -21.89 29.17
CA ASP A 516 -19.45 -21.83 30.41
C ASP A 516 -20.29 -23.13 30.50
N PRO A 517 -20.06 -24.00 31.51
CA PRO A 517 -20.75 -25.28 31.62
C PRO A 517 -22.27 -25.14 31.65
N GLU A 518 -22.82 -24.00 32.07
CA GLU A 518 -24.26 -23.75 32.06
C GLU A 518 -24.80 -23.45 30.65
N ARG A 519 -23.98 -22.85 29.77
CA ARG A 519 -24.40 -22.48 28.40
C ARG A 519 -24.62 -23.69 27.48
N ARG A 520 -24.18 -24.89 27.86
CA ARG A 520 -24.50 -26.12 27.11
C ARG A 520 -25.95 -26.55 27.30
N PHE A 521 -26.62 -26.05 28.33
CA PHE A 521 -28.01 -26.35 28.65
C PHE A 521 -28.97 -25.25 28.20
N ILE A 522 -30.24 -25.61 28.03
CA ILE A 522 -31.37 -24.70 27.90
C ILE A 522 -32.39 -25.17 28.92
N LYS A 523 -32.78 -24.29 29.86
CA LYS A 523 -33.82 -24.61 30.84
C LYS A 523 -35.19 -24.54 30.18
N ALA A 524 -36.06 -25.49 30.52
CA ALA A 524 -37.46 -25.46 30.12
C ALA A 524 -38.27 -24.52 31.03
N GLU A 525 -39.32 -23.95 30.47
CA GLU A 525 -40.46 -23.45 31.23
C GLU A 525 -41.52 -24.56 31.29
N VAL A 526 -41.93 -24.97 32.50
CA VAL A 526 -42.88 -26.05 32.74
C VAL A 526 -44.13 -25.50 33.42
N ALA A 527 -45.25 -25.49 32.69
CA ALA A 527 -46.56 -25.05 33.17
C ALA A 527 -47.67 -25.93 32.56
N ASP A 528 -48.69 -26.29 33.34
CA ASP A 528 -49.86 -27.09 32.91
C ASP A 528 -49.50 -28.40 32.17
N GLY A 529 -48.49 -29.12 32.68
CA GLY A 529 -47.99 -30.35 32.05
C GLY A 529 -47.35 -30.14 30.66
N ARG A 530 -47.05 -28.89 30.27
CA ARG A 530 -46.39 -28.53 29.02
C ARG A 530 -44.96 -28.07 29.29
N VAL A 531 -44.02 -28.68 28.57
CA VAL A 531 -42.61 -28.31 28.58
C VAL A 531 -42.34 -27.40 27.39
N ARG A 532 -41.75 -26.21 27.62
CA ARG A 532 -41.39 -25.23 26.57
C ARG A 532 -39.92 -24.85 26.66
N PHE A 533 -39.17 -25.04 25.57
CA PHE A 533 -37.79 -24.56 25.44
C PHE A 533 -37.74 -23.37 24.48
N LYS A 534 -37.16 -22.26 24.95
CA LYS A 534 -36.70 -21.15 24.10
C LYS A 534 -35.26 -21.44 23.67
N ILE A 535 -35.10 -22.06 22.49
CA ILE A 535 -33.81 -22.61 22.04
C ILE A 535 -32.96 -21.52 21.39
N ASN A 536 -33.50 -20.83 20.39
CA ASN A 536 -32.84 -19.82 19.54
C ASN A 536 -31.51 -20.26 18.88
N ASP A 537 -31.26 -21.56 18.68
CA ASP A 537 -29.97 -22.05 18.16
C ASP A 537 -29.85 -21.87 16.63
N HIS A 538 -28.70 -21.38 16.17
CA HIS A 538 -28.34 -21.34 14.76
C HIS A 538 -27.79 -22.69 14.31
N LEU A 539 -28.47 -23.32 13.36
CA LEU A 539 -28.15 -24.63 12.83
C LEU A 539 -27.86 -24.55 11.33
N PHE A 540 -26.71 -25.09 10.93
CA PHE A 540 -26.19 -25.01 9.57
C PHE A 540 -26.17 -26.39 8.90
N SER A 541 -26.32 -26.44 7.57
CA SER A 541 -25.91 -27.61 6.77
C SER A 541 -24.38 -27.72 6.70
N LYS A 542 -23.85 -28.92 6.41
CA LYS A 542 -22.40 -29.18 6.34
C LYS A 542 -21.74 -28.51 5.12
N ARG A 543 -20.42 -28.71 5.02
CA ARG A 543 -19.55 -28.28 3.90
C ARG A 543 -20.06 -28.85 2.57
N ARG A 544 -20.05 -28.03 1.51
CA ARG A 544 -20.47 -28.39 0.15
C ARG A 544 -19.26 -28.34 -0.77
N TYR A 545 -18.76 -29.47 -1.31
CA TYR A 545 -17.84 -29.42 -2.46
C TYR A 545 -17.96 -30.66 -3.35
N LYS A 546 -18.40 -30.44 -4.59
CA LYS A 546 -17.81 -31.04 -5.79
C LYS A 546 -17.54 -29.92 -6.79
N ARG A 547 -16.46 -30.06 -7.57
CA ARG A 547 -16.05 -29.12 -8.61
C ARG A 547 -17.15 -28.98 -9.66
N ASP A 548 -17.42 -27.74 -10.05
CA ASP A 548 -18.07 -27.34 -11.30
C ASP A 548 -19.59 -27.57 -11.48
N TYR A 549 -20.29 -28.21 -10.53
CA TYR A 549 -21.76 -28.37 -10.54
C TYR A 549 -22.39 -28.13 -9.15
N ASP A 550 -23.68 -27.74 -9.09
CA ASP A 550 -24.42 -27.39 -7.85
C ASP A 550 -24.16 -28.45 -6.77
N PRO A 551 -23.34 -28.17 -5.75
CA PRO A 551 -22.99 -29.18 -4.78
C PRO A 551 -24.25 -29.49 -3.97
N GLU A 552 -24.68 -30.75 -4.00
CA GLU A 552 -25.79 -31.21 -3.18
C GLU A 552 -25.57 -30.77 -1.72
N VAL A 553 -26.64 -30.24 -1.11
CA VAL A 553 -26.59 -29.77 0.27
C VAL A 553 -26.30 -30.97 1.17
N VAL A 554 -25.10 -31.01 1.74
CA VAL A 554 -24.74 -32.05 2.71
C VAL A 554 -25.44 -31.78 4.04
N PRO A 555 -26.34 -32.66 4.52
CA PRO A 555 -27.08 -32.40 5.74
C PRO A 555 -26.21 -32.43 7.00
N ALA A 556 -26.60 -31.65 8.01
CA ALA A 556 -26.05 -31.73 9.36
C ALA A 556 -27.13 -32.19 10.34
N VAL A 557 -26.76 -32.97 11.36
CA VAL A 557 -27.69 -33.46 12.39
C VAL A 557 -27.22 -32.94 13.75
N TYR A 558 -27.99 -32.03 14.33
CA TYR A 558 -27.76 -31.48 15.67
C TYR A 558 -28.53 -32.32 16.68
N VAL A 559 -27.88 -32.69 17.78
CA VAL A 559 -28.46 -33.58 18.79
C VAL A 559 -28.51 -32.88 20.13
N TYR A 560 -29.68 -32.98 20.75
CA TYR A 560 -29.96 -32.50 22.09
C TYR A 560 -30.40 -33.68 22.95
N GLU A 561 -29.89 -33.73 24.18
CA GLU A 561 -30.29 -34.68 25.22
C GLU A 561 -31.19 -33.97 26.22
N ILE A 562 -32.28 -34.59 26.60
CA ILE A 562 -33.19 -34.08 27.63
C ILE A 562 -32.75 -34.71 28.95
N GLU A 563 -32.36 -33.86 29.89
CA GLU A 563 -31.99 -34.26 31.25
C GLU A 563 -33.12 -33.89 32.22
N GLU A 564 -33.22 -34.66 33.32
CA GLU A 564 -34.17 -34.41 34.41
C GLU A 564 -35.65 -34.57 34.01
N LEU A 565 -35.95 -35.30 32.91
CA LEU A 565 -37.32 -35.72 32.58
C LEU A 565 -37.65 -37.05 33.29
N PRO A 566 -38.70 -37.10 34.14
CA PRO A 566 -39.09 -38.32 34.85
C PRO A 566 -39.41 -39.50 33.92
N ASP A 567 -39.13 -40.73 34.34
CA ASP A 567 -39.34 -41.93 33.50
C ASP A 567 -40.81 -42.24 33.21
N ASP A 568 -41.72 -41.82 34.11
CA ASP A 568 -43.18 -41.92 33.97
C ASP A 568 -43.77 -40.80 33.11
N ALA A 569 -43.02 -39.71 32.87
CA ALA A 569 -43.45 -38.58 32.05
C ALA A 569 -43.45 -38.93 30.56
N LYS A 570 -44.58 -39.45 30.05
CA LYS A 570 -44.75 -39.83 28.63
C LYS A 570 -44.96 -38.59 27.74
N PRO A 571 -44.01 -38.20 26.86
CA PRO A 571 -44.15 -37.03 25.99
C PRO A 571 -45.16 -37.29 24.86
N GLY A 572 -46.11 -36.38 24.68
CA GLY A 572 -47.07 -36.37 23.59
C GLY A 572 -46.54 -35.68 22.34
N ARG A 573 -47.46 -35.07 21.56
CA ARG A 573 -47.12 -34.40 20.30
C ARG A 573 -46.09 -33.28 20.49
N VAL A 574 -44.99 -33.37 19.74
CA VAL A 574 -43.91 -32.38 19.73
C VAL A 574 -44.19 -31.28 18.70
N ILE A 575 -44.02 -30.04 19.09
CA ILE A 575 -44.14 -28.85 18.25
C ILE A 575 -42.77 -28.18 18.17
N VAL A 576 -42.27 -28.00 16.94
CA VAL A 576 -40.99 -27.37 16.66
C VAL A 576 -41.18 -26.22 15.67
N LYS A 577 -40.70 -25.03 16.04
CA LYS A 577 -40.76 -23.83 15.20
C LYS A 577 -39.36 -23.29 14.95
N GLY A 578 -39.11 -22.82 13.73
CA GLY A 578 -37.87 -22.14 13.36
C GLY A 578 -38.10 -21.06 12.31
N VAL A 579 -37.03 -20.32 12.03
CA VAL A 579 -36.97 -19.35 10.94
C VAL A 579 -35.76 -19.61 10.06
N ASN A 580 -35.87 -19.28 8.78
CA ASN A 580 -34.72 -19.28 7.87
C ASN A 580 -33.72 -18.22 8.37
N ALA A 581 -32.47 -18.63 8.61
CA ALA A 581 -31.47 -17.76 9.22
C ALA A 581 -31.01 -16.62 8.30
N VAL A 582 -31.26 -16.71 7.00
CA VAL A 582 -30.91 -15.70 6.00
C VAL A 582 -32.09 -14.76 5.74
N THR A 583 -33.28 -15.31 5.48
CA THR A 583 -34.46 -14.52 5.07
C THR A 583 -35.37 -14.10 6.23
N GLY A 584 -35.26 -14.74 7.39
CA GLY A 584 -36.16 -14.54 8.54
C GLY A 584 -37.53 -15.23 8.40
N GLY A 585 -37.83 -15.87 7.26
CA GLY A 585 -39.12 -16.53 7.02
C GLY A 585 -39.38 -17.68 7.98
N SER A 586 -40.57 -17.70 8.60
CA SER A 586 -40.95 -18.76 9.56
C SER A 586 -41.33 -20.07 8.88
N PHE A 587 -41.05 -21.19 9.54
CA PHE A 587 -41.45 -22.52 9.08
C PHE A 587 -41.63 -23.51 10.23
N LYS A 588 -42.40 -24.57 9.98
CA LYS A 588 -42.57 -25.71 10.89
C LYS A 588 -41.69 -26.87 10.41
N LEU A 589 -40.94 -27.49 11.32
CA LEU A 589 -40.15 -28.67 10.98
C LEU A 589 -41.08 -29.89 10.89
N LYS A 590 -40.82 -30.78 9.94
CA LYS A 590 -41.56 -32.05 9.81
C LYS A 590 -40.87 -33.14 10.64
N ALA A 591 -41.65 -33.98 11.31
CA ALA A 591 -41.14 -35.15 11.99
C ALA A 591 -40.62 -36.17 10.96
N ASP A 592 -39.48 -36.79 11.24
CA ASP A 592 -38.82 -37.80 10.41
C ASP A 592 -38.46 -39.01 11.28
N PRO A 593 -39.36 -40.02 11.36
CA PRO A 593 -39.13 -41.21 12.17
C PRO A 593 -37.89 -42.00 11.74
N LYS A 594 -37.46 -41.87 10.47
CA LYS A 594 -36.32 -42.57 9.88
C LYS A 594 -34.99 -41.84 10.09
N LEU A 595 -34.98 -40.67 10.76
CA LEU A 595 -33.76 -39.93 11.04
C LEU A 595 -32.81 -40.76 11.90
N SER A 596 -31.75 -41.28 11.30
CA SER A 596 -30.67 -42.00 11.98
C SER A 596 -29.73 -41.03 12.69
N ILE A 597 -29.35 -41.38 13.91
CA ILE A 597 -28.35 -40.68 14.71
C ILE A 597 -27.24 -41.70 14.96
N SER A 598 -26.03 -41.37 14.51
CA SER A 598 -24.84 -42.17 14.81
C SER A 598 -24.73 -42.41 16.32
N ALA A 599 -24.56 -43.67 16.74
CA ALA A 599 -24.41 -44.07 18.14
C ALA A 599 -23.27 -43.32 18.85
N VAL A 600 -22.30 -42.81 18.09
CA VAL A 600 -21.25 -41.89 18.58
C VAL A 600 -21.37 -40.57 17.85
N HIS A 601 -21.93 -39.54 18.50
CA HIS A 601 -21.86 -38.17 17.98
C HIS A 601 -20.42 -37.65 18.15
N LYS A 602 -19.56 -37.93 17.16
CA LYS A 602 -18.12 -37.65 17.18
C LYS A 602 -17.80 -36.15 17.27
N LYS A 603 -16.57 -35.84 17.71
CA LYS A 603 -15.95 -34.52 17.60
C LYS A 603 -16.04 -33.97 16.16
N ASN A 604 -16.39 -32.69 16.00
CA ASN A 604 -16.58 -31.93 14.75
C ASN A 604 -17.71 -32.41 13.83
N SER A 605 -18.72 -33.11 14.38
CA SER A 605 -19.90 -33.54 13.63
C SER A 605 -20.75 -32.39 13.07
N VAL A 606 -20.78 -31.25 13.78
CA VAL A 606 -21.57 -30.04 13.48
C VAL A 606 -20.82 -28.76 13.85
N TRP A 607 -21.26 -27.61 13.31
CA TRP A 607 -20.74 -26.29 13.66
C TRP A 607 -21.68 -25.58 14.64
N TRP A 608 -21.20 -25.31 15.84
CA TRP A 608 -21.87 -24.48 16.83
C TRP A 608 -21.25 -23.08 16.82
N GLN A 609 -22.06 -22.02 16.85
CA GLN A 609 -21.55 -20.63 16.85
C GLN A 609 -20.65 -20.38 18.07
N PRO A 610 -19.34 -20.18 17.90
CA PRO A 610 -18.42 -20.15 19.03
C PRO A 610 -18.69 -19.01 20.02
N GLU A 611 -19.06 -17.83 19.53
CA GLU A 611 -19.35 -16.65 20.37
C GLU A 611 -20.49 -16.89 21.39
N ARG A 612 -21.45 -17.76 21.05
CA ARG A 612 -22.57 -18.08 21.94
C ARG A 612 -22.14 -18.86 23.17
N PHE A 613 -21.17 -19.75 22.99
CA PHE A 613 -20.73 -20.69 24.02
C PHE A 613 -19.43 -20.27 24.69
N ALA A 614 -18.75 -19.23 24.17
CA ALA A 614 -17.57 -18.64 24.77
C ALA A 614 -17.86 -18.16 26.20
N GLY A 615 -17.30 -18.86 27.19
CA GLY A 615 -17.04 -18.32 28.51
C GLY A 615 -15.88 -17.32 28.41
N ARG A 616 -15.98 -16.21 29.14
CA ARG A 616 -14.93 -15.19 29.15
C ARG A 616 -14.15 -15.30 30.44
N GLU A 617 -12.84 -15.50 30.31
CA GLU A 617 -11.94 -15.34 31.43
C GLU A 617 -11.82 -13.86 31.77
N GLN A 618 -11.55 -13.53 33.03
CA GLN A 618 -11.18 -12.17 33.41
C GLN A 618 -9.72 -12.17 33.83
N LYS A 619 -8.92 -11.31 33.20
CA LYS A 619 -7.60 -10.94 33.70
C LYS A 619 -7.79 -9.68 34.54
N ILE A 620 -7.68 -9.84 35.86
CA ILE A 620 -7.74 -8.74 36.82
C ILE A 620 -6.32 -8.30 37.14
N LEU A 621 -6.07 -6.98 37.06
CA LEU A 621 -4.86 -6.35 37.59
C LEU A 621 -5.28 -5.50 38.79
N GLU A 622 -4.62 -5.72 39.93
CA GLU A 622 -4.83 -5.02 41.19
C GLU A 622 -3.52 -4.83 41.95
N GLY A 623 -3.44 -3.79 42.78
CA GLY A 623 -2.23 -3.46 43.56
C GLY A 623 -1.06 -2.97 42.69
N GLY A 624 0.16 -3.39 43.03
CA GLY A 624 1.37 -3.06 42.25
C GLY A 624 1.74 -4.18 41.27
N VAL A 625 1.73 -3.88 39.97
CA VAL A 625 2.00 -4.88 38.91
C VAL A 625 3.21 -4.48 38.08
N ASP A 626 4.26 -5.30 38.09
CA ASP A 626 5.47 -5.07 37.29
C ASP A 626 5.49 -5.98 36.05
N LEU A 627 5.45 -5.38 34.86
CA LEU A 627 5.50 -6.10 33.58
C LEU A 627 6.90 -6.04 32.98
N LYS A 628 7.58 -7.20 32.92
CA LYS A 628 8.89 -7.37 32.29
C LYS A 628 8.82 -7.97 30.87
N LYS A 629 7.63 -8.38 30.43
CA LYS A 629 7.31 -8.93 29.11
C LYS A 629 5.92 -8.45 28.69
N ASP A 630 5.66 -8.44 27.38
CA ASP A 630 4.37 -7.98 26.85
C ASP A 630 3.20 -8.72 27.47
N LEU A 631 2.18 -7.96 27.87
CA LEU A 631 0.90 -8.50 28.31
C LEU A 631 -0.06 -8.54 27.13
N ILE A 632 -0.15 -9.70 26.47
CA ILE A 632 -1.05 -9.92 25.33
C ILE A 632 -2.33 -10.61 25.82
N ILE A 633 -3.45 -9.90 25.70
CA ILE A 633 -4.78 -10.36 26.13
C ILE A 633 -5.66 -10.56 24.91
N ASN A 634 -6.06 -11.81 24.69
CA ASN A 634 -6.83 -12.23 23.53
C ASN A 634 -8.33 -11.91 23.66
N GLU A 635 -9.06 -12.22 22.59
CA GLU A 635 -10.49 -11.96 22.43
C GLU A 635 -11.42 -12.70 23.40
N TYR A 636 -10.93 -13.68 24.16
CA TYR A 636 -11.71 -14.46 25.13
C TYR A 636 -11.47 -14.04 26.58
N THR A 637 -10.56 -13.12 26.80
CA THR A 637 -10.19 -12.64 28.14
C THR A 637 -10.56 -11.18 28.27
N ASP A 638 -11.47 -10.83 29.17
CA ASP A 638 -11.75 -9.45 29.54
C ASP A 638 -10.60 -8.92 30.41
N LEU A 639 -10.19 -7.67 30.21
CA LEU A 639 -9.19 -7.01 31.06
C LEU A 639 -9.89 -6.05 32.01
N VAL A 640 -9.70 -6.26 33.31
CA VAL A 640 -10.17 -5.36 34.37
C VAL A 640 -8.97 -4.86 35.16
N ILE A 641 -8.81 -3.54 35.26
CA ILE A 641 -7.80 -2.91 36.11
C ILE A 641 -8.53 -2.17 37.23
N LYS A 642 -8.32 -2.61 38.48
CA LYS A 642 -9.06 -2.14 39.67
C LYS A 642 -8.56 -0.79 40.18
N ALA A 643 -9.39 -0.08 40.93
CA ALA A 643 -9.03 1.19 41.56
C ALA A 643 -7.76 1.09 42.42
N GLY A 644 -6.87 2.08 42.31
CA GLY A 644 -5.59 2.13 43.03
C GLY A 644 -4.48 1.25 42.45
N THR A 645 -4.70 0.62 41.29
CA THR A 645 -3.67 -0.23 40.65
C THR A 645 -2.57 0.64 40.03
N THR A 646 -1.31 0.26 40.27
CA THR A 646 -0.16 0.84 39.58
C THR A 646 0.53 -0.24 38.73
N VAL A 647 0.44 -0.10 37.40
CA VAL A 647 1.13 -0.96 36.44
C VAL A 647 2.44 -0.30 35.99
N ARG A 648 3.57 -0.99 36.21
CA ARG A 648 4.92 -0.53 35.88
C ARG A 648 5.51 -1.40 34.77
N LEU A 649 5.85 -0.79 33.63
CA LEU A 649 6.32 -1.52 32.44
C LEU A 649 7.82 -1.31 32.21
N ALA A 650 8.55 -2.40 31.99
CA ALA A 650 9.95 -2.33 31.57
C ALA A 650 10.10 -1.72 30.16
N PRO A 651 11.31 -1.29 29.75
CA PRO A 651 11.52 -0.70 28.42
C PRO A 651 11.11 -1.67 27.31
N HIS A 652 10.40 -1.17 26.29
CA HIS A 652 9.85 -1.97 25.18
C HIS A 652 8.87 -3.08 25.59
N VAL A 653 8.20 -2.93 26.73
CA VAL A 653 7.09 -3.81 27.14
C VAL A 653 5.76 -3.13 26.86
N SER A 654 4.85 -3.87 26.23
CA SER A 654 3.53 -3.40 25.79
C SER A 654 2.38 -4.13 26.48
N ILE A 655 1.22 -3.48 26.54
CA ILE A 655 -0.06 -4.10 26.85
C ILE A 655 -0.87 -4.12 25.56
N PHE A 656 -1.26 -5.30 25.10
CA PHE A 656 -2.09 -5.45 23.92
C PHE A 656 -3.38 -6.17 24.26
N LYS A 657 -4.51 -5.46 24.15
CA LYS A 657 -5.84 -6.02 24.35
C LYS A 657 -6.56 -6.15 23.00
N ARG A 658 -6.86 -7.39 22.59
CA ARG A 658 -7.65 -7.69 21.40
C ARG A 658 -9.02 -8.25 21.78
N GLY A 659 -10.10 -7.81 21.14
CA GLY A 659 -11.46 -8.32 21.35
C GLY A 659 -11.94 -8.20 22.81
N GLY A 660 -13.03 -8.88 23.19
CA GLY A 660 -13.55 -8.85 24.56
C GLY A 660 -13.89 -7.44 25.05
N SER A 661 -13.76 -7.20 26.36
CA SER A 661 -13.94 -5.89 27.00
C SER A 661 -12.69 -5.42 27.74
N LEU A 662 -12.60 -4.09 27.91
CA LEU A 662 -11.62 -3.40 28.73
C LEU A 662 -12.35 -2.52 29.74
N ARG A 663 -12.03 -2.69 31.03
CA ARG A 663 -12.53 -1.85 32.12
C ARG A 663 -11.37 -1.37 32.98
N ILE A 664 -11.08 -0.08 32.93
CA ILE A 664 -10.15 0.58 33.87
C ILE A 664 -11.00 1.37 34.85
N GLN A 665 -11.04 0.89 36.10
CA GLN A 665 -12.00 1.30 37.12
C GLN A 665 -11.36 2.20 38.18
N GLY A 666 -10.61 3.22 37.78
CA GLY A 666 -10.07 4.19 38.74
C GLY A 666 -11.17 5.08 39.35
N THR A 667 -10.91 5.60 40.55
CA THR A 667 -11.69 6.68 41.18
C THR A 667 -10.81 7.92 41.39
N ALA A 668 -11.40 9.03 41.79
CA ALA A 668 -10.66 10.26 42.09
C ALA A 668 -9.63 10.06 43.22
N GLU A 669 -9.99 9.30 44.25
CA GLU A 669 -9.16 8.99 45.42
C GLU A 669 -8.15 7.89 45.11
N ARG A 670 -8.52 6.94 44.25
CA ARG A 670 -7.73 5.74 43.91
C ARG A 670 -7.62 5.58 42.40
N PRO A 671 -6.86 6.47 41.72
CA PRO A 671 -6.69 6.38 40.27
C PRO A 671 -5.93 5.12 39.86
N VAL A 672 -6.11 4.69 38.62
CA VAL A 672 -5.23 3.68 38.00
C VAL A 672 -4.04 4.39 37.39
N VAL A 673 -2.83 3.92 37.66
CA VAL A 673 -1.59 4.50 37.14
C VAL A 673 -0.87 3.49 36.24
N ILE A 674 -0.58 3.88 34.99
CA ILE A 674 0.26 3.10 34.07
C ILE A 674 1.51 3.92 33.77
N LYS A 675 2.69 3.41 34.13
CA LYS A 675 3.96 4.15 34.03
C LYS A 675 5.15 3.25 33.72
N ALA A 676 6.29 3.87 33.41
CA ALA A 676 7.55 3.15 33.27
C ALA A 676 8.02 2.53 34.60
N LEU A 677 8.59 1.32 34.53
CA LEU A 677 9.23 0.63 35.65
C LEU A 677 10.53 1.34 36.08
N LYS A 678 11.27 1.90 35.12
CA LYS A 678 12.45 2.71 35.38
C LYS A 678 12.19 4.14 34.90
N PRO A 679 12.42 5.17 35.75
CA PRO A 679 12.29 6.56 35.33
C PRO A 679 13.07 6.83 34.03
N ARG A 680 12.51 7.66 33.15
CA ARG A 680 13.10 8.07 31.86
C ARG A 680 13.42 6.93 30.87
N LYS A 681 12.87 5.73 31.06
CA LYS A 681 12.90 4.68 30.04
C LYS A 681 11.49 4.39 29.56
N ASN A 682 11.19 4.79 28.33
CA ASN A 682 9.87 4.54 27.76
C ASN A 682 9.60 3.05 27.60
N TRP A 683 8.42 2.64 28.05
CA TRP A 683 7.82 1.35 27.72
C TRP A 683 7.24 1.40 26.29
N GLY A 684 6.69 0.27 25.82
CA GLY A 684 6.09 0.18 24.49
C GLY A 684 4.74 0.90 24.42
N THR A 685 3.71 0.21 23.96
CA THR A 685 2.37 0.76 23.73
C THR A 685 1.32 0.10 24.61
N PHE A 686 0.26 0.83 24.93
CA PHE A 686 -1.01 0.25 25.34
C PHE A 686 -1.93 0.28 24.11
N ALA A 687 -1.98 -0.83 23.41
CA ALA A 687 -2.79 -0.98 22.22
C ALA A 687 -4.09 -1.74 22.52
N VAL A 688 -5.21 -1.22 22.01
CA VAL A 688 -6.51 -1.90 22.00
C VAL A 688 -6.98 -2.12 20.57
N GLN A 689 -7.49 -3.31 20.29
CA GLN A 689 -7.94 -3.69 18.96
C GLN A 689 -9.25 -4.49 19.01
N ASP A 690 -10.20 -4.19 18.12
CA ASP A 690 -11.48 -4.89 17.98
C ASP A 690 -12.33 -4.95 19.27
N LEU A 691 -12.24 -3.93 20.14
CA LEU A 691 -13.10 -3.86 21.33
C LEU A 691 -14.52 -3.48 20.90
N LYS A 692 -15.49 -4.36 21.23
CA LYS A 692 -16.92 -4.06 21.02
C LYS A 692 -17.37 -2.89 21.89
N ASP A 693 -16.94 -2.88 23.15
CA ASP A 693 -17.14 -1.79 24.11
C ASP A 693 -16.01 -1.81 25.16
N GLY A 694 -15.57 -0.64 25.59
CA GLY A 694 -14.64 -0.48 26.70
C GLY A 694 -14.82 0.85 27.44
N SER A 695 -14.49 0.84 28.73
CA SER A 695 -14.54 2.02 29.58
C SER A 695 -13.23 2.22 30.36
N VAL A 696 -12.79 3.46 30.42
CA VAL A 696 -11.62 3.90 31.16
C VAL A 696 -12.02 5.11 31.99
N SER A 697 -11.83 5.03 33.30
CA SER A 697 -12.11 6.12 34.23
C SER A 697 -10.95 6.31 35.19
N HIS A 698 -10.61 7.57 35.47
CA HIS A 698 -9.52 7.99 36.36
C HIS A 698 -8.18 7.27 36.10
N LEU A 699 -7.80 7.20 34.81
CA LEU A 699 -6.51 6.68 34.38
C LEU A 699 -5.47 7.80 34.35
N ILE A 700 -4.31 7.55 34.96
CA ILE A 700 -3.07 8.32 34.75
C ILE A 700 -2.13 7.45 33.91
N LEU A 701 -2.03 7.73 32.61
CA LEU A 701 -1.09 7.06 31.71
C LEU A 701 0.12 7.96 31.47
N ASP A 702 1.30 7.50 31.85
CA ASP A 702 2.55 8.27 31.80
C ASP A 702 3.64 7.59 30.97
N GLY A 703 4.02 8.24 29.89
CA GLY A 703 5.00 7.76 28.93
C GLY A 703 4.42 6.74 27.97
N GLY A 704 5.25 5.83 27.49
CA GLY A 704 4.90 4.91 26.41
C GLY A 704 5.29 5.49 25.05
N SER A 705 5.65 4.60 24.14
CA SER A 705 6.16 4.89 22.80
C SER A 705 5.38 4.10 21.77
N ASP A 706 5.77 4.24 20.51
CA ASP A 706 5.43 3.23 19.50
C ASP A 706 6.01 1.85 19.84
N ASP A 707 5.38 0.83 19.28
CA ASP A 707 5.89 -0.54 19.33
C ASP A 707 5.40 -1.37 18.14
N ARG A 708 6.02 -2.53 17.94
CA ARG A 708 5.62 -3.53 16.96
C ARG A 708 5.31 -4.85 17.66
N ILE A 709 4.06 -5.29 17.59
CA ILE A 709 3.62 -6.58 18.15
C ILE A 709 3.23 -7.49 16.99
N GLY A 710 4.06 -8.51 16.73
CA GLY A 710 3.91 -9.35 15.54
C GLY A 710 4.06 -8.55 14.25
N LEU A 711 3.06 -8.63 13.36
CA LEU A 711 3.03 -7.90 12.08
C LEU A 711 2.36 -6.52 12.19
N MET A 712 1.95 -6.10 13.39
CA MET A 712 1.24 -4.84 13.62
C MET A 712 2.19 -3.76 14.13
N ARG A 713 1.95 -2.53 13.70
CA ARG A 713 2.66 -1.34 14.14
C ARG A 713 1.71 -0.37 14.85
N PHE A 714 2.13 0.06 16.03
CA PHE A 714 1.38 0.99 16.89
C PHE A 714 2.21 2.25 17.07
N ASP A 715 1.70 3.42 16.64
CA ASP A 715 2.46 4.68 16.64
C ASP A 715 2.09 5.60 17.83
N GLY A 716 2.24 5.14 19.07
CA GLY A 716 1.99 5.95 20.27
C GLY A 716 1.84 5.13 21.54
N GLY A 717 1.88 5.77 22.72
CA GLY A 717 1.75 5.07 24.01
C GLY A 717 0.32 4.59 24.30
N LEU A 718 -0.70 5.16 23.67
CA LEU A 718 -2.06 4.63 23.65
C LEU A 718 -2.56 4.54 22.19
N VAL A 719 -2.90 3.35 21.73
CA VAL A 719 -3.41 3.14 20.36
C VAL A 719 -4.73 2.40 20.37
N ILE A 720 -5.72 2.92 19.65
CA ILE A 720 -7.10 2.42 19.60
C ILE A 720 -7.45 2.10 18.15
N ASN A 721 -7.64 0.82 17.84
CA ASN A 721 -7.88 0.34 16.48
C ASN A 721 -9.18 -0.46 16.40
N GLY A 722 -10.08 -0.17 15.44
CA GLY A 722 -11.30 -0.97 15.24
C GLY A 722 -12.18 -1.09 16.49
N SER A 723 -12.18 -0.09 17.38
CA SER A 723 -12.67 -0.23 18.76
C SER A 723 -13.67 0.86 19.14
N ASN A 724 -14.61 0.53 20.04
CA ASN A 724 -15.46 1.51 20.72
C ASN A 724 -14.96 1.71 22.15
N LEU A 725 -14.49 2.92 22.47
CA LEU A 725 -13.90 3.22 23.78
C LEU A 725 -14.37 4.56 24.35
N LYS A 726 -14.70 4.54 25.65
CA LYS A 726 -15.00 5.74 26.43
C LYS A 726 -13.89 5.98 27.45
N ILE A 727 -13.35 7.19 27.49
CA ILE A 727 -12.34 7.61 28.47
C ILE A 727 -12.87 8.83 29.22
N SER A 728 -12.97 8.72 30.55
CA SER A 728 -13.41 9.80 31.42
C SER A 728 -12.39 10.13 32.51
N ASP A 729 -12.32 11.40 32.92
CA ASP A 729 -11.65 11.86 34.14
C ASP A 729 -10.17 11.44 34.23
N SER A 730 -9.50 11.41 33.07
CA SER A 730 -8.20 10.77 32.92
C SER A 730 -7.11 11.75 32.47
N GLN A 731 -5.86 11.44 32.82
CA GLN A 731 -4.68 12.17 32.38
C GLN A 731 -3.78 11.27 31.56
N ILE A 732 -3.51 11.64 30.32
CA ILE A 732 -2.55 10.96 29.45
C ILE A 732 -1.39 11.91 29.22
N ARG A 733 -0.19 11.52 29.65
CA ARG A 733 0.98 12.39 29.64
C ARG A 733 2.22 11.75 29.04
N ASN A 734 3.13 12.59 28.53
CA ASN A 734 4.42 12.21 27.94
C ASN A 734 4.32 11.22 26.77
N THR A 735 3.19 11.21 26.04
CA THR A 735 3.00 10.32 24.89
C THR A 735 1.94 10.85 23.90
N ARG A 736 1.74 10.12 22.81
CA ARG A 736 0.67 10.35 21.81
C ARG A 736 -0.43 9.31 21.96
N VAL A 737 -1.65 9.74 21.61
CA VAL A 737 -2.82 8.88 21.47
C VAL A 737 -3.12 8.75 19.98
N VAL A 738 -3.22 7.52 19.46
CA VAL A 738 -3.55 7.27 18.05
C VAL A 738 -4.84 6.46 17.94
N VAL A 739 -5.74 6.89 17.07
CA VAL A 739 -7.08 6.32 16.90
C VAL A 739 -7.30 6.01 15.42
N ASN A 740 -7.56 4.74 15.10
CA ASN A 740 -7.79 4.26 13.74
C ASN A 740 -9.08 3.44 13.66
N ASP A 741 -9.92 3.69 12.66
CA ASP A 741 -11.14 2.92 12.38
C ASP A 741 -12.02 2.70 13.63
N SER A 742 -12.11 3.70 14.52
CA SER A 742 -12.67 3.54 15.88
C SER A 742 -13.70 4.62 16.23
N VAL A 743 -14.48 4.37 17.28
CA VAL A 743 -15.33 5.36 17.94
C VAL A 743 -14.75 5.65 19.31
N LEU A 744 -14.41 6.92 19.57
CA LEU A 744 -13.80 7.36 20.82
C LEU A 744 -14.57 8.51 21.44
N SER A 745 -14.98 8.35 22.70
CA SER A 745 -15.54 9.44 23.51
C SER A 745 -14.58 9.82 24.62
N LEU A 746 -14.21 11.09 24.68
CA LEU A 746 -13.36 11.69 25.71
C LEU A 746 -14.19 12.68 26.54
N ASN A 747 -14.30 12.48 27.85
CA ASN A 747 -14.94 13.43 28.78
C ASN A 747 -13.99 13.79 29.93
N ASN A 748 -13.72 15.07 30.15
CA ASN A 748 -12.83 15.54 31.22
C ASN A 748 -11.44 14.88 31.16
N VAL A 749 -10.81 14.92 29.98
CA VAL A 749 -9.49 14.30 29.74
C VAL A 749 -8.41 15.36 29.55
N VAL A 750 -7.28 15.20 30.24
CA VAL A 750 -6.10 16.06 30.07
C VAL A 750 -5.04 15.31 29.28
N LEU A 751 -4.63 15.85 28.13
CA LEU A 751 -3.54 15.34 27.31
C LEU A 751 -2.32 16.25 27.50
N LYS A 752 -1.29 15.78 28.23
CA LYS A 752 -0.09 16.57 28.58
C LYS A 752 1.15 16.05 27.88
N SER A 753 1.62 16.69 26.82
CA SER A 753 2.71 16.14 25.99
C SER A 753 3.61 17.21 25.40
N ILE A 754 4.76 16.85 24.84
CA ILE A 754 5.59 17.79 24.07
C ILE A 754 4.92 18.21 22.74
N PHE A 755 3.87 17.50 22.29
CA PHE A 755 3.13 17.81 21.07
C PHE A 755 2.03 18.82 21.33
N ASP A 756 1.82 19.73 20.37
CA ASP A 756 0.70 20.67 20.41
C ASP A 756 -0.65 19.96 20.24
N ASN A 757 -0.66 18.90 19.43
CA ASN A 757 -1.79 17.97 19.33
C ASN A 757 -1.32 16.52 19.53
N PRO A 758 -1.48 15.96 20.75
CA PRO A 758 -1.11 14.58 21.03
C PRO A 758 -2.05 13.54 20.42
N LEU A 759 -3.19 13.94 19.83
CA LEU A 759 -4.21 13.03 19.30
C LEU A 759 -4.12 12.89 17.78
N GLY A 760 -3.66 11.73 17.30
CA GLY A 760 -3.66 11.33 15.89
C GLY A 760 -4.90 10.52 15.53
N VAL A 761 -5.62 10.89 14.48
CA VAL A 761 -6.94 10.31 14.14
C VAL A 761 -7.00 9.90 12.67
N ARG A 762 -7.45 8.69 12.37
CA ARG A 762 -7.70 8.19 11.01
C ARG A 762 -9.02 7.43 10.96
N ASN A 763 -9.90 7.75 10.00
CA ASN A 763 -11.18 7.06 9.77
C ASN A 763 -11.97 6.78 11.06
N SER A 764 -11.99 7.72 12.00
CA SER A 764 -12.54 7.51 13.33
C SER A 764 -13.45 8.65 13.72
N ASP A 765 -14.51 8.32 14.46
CA ASP A 765 -15.44 9.28 15.02
C ASP A 765 -15.02 9.59 16.45
N ILE A 766 -14.72 10.86 16.73
CA ILE A 766 -14.29 11.29 18.06
C ILE A 766 -15.23 12.35 18.63
N ARG A 767 -15.77 12.07 19.82
CA ARG A 767 -16.52 13.02 20.64
C ARG A 767 -15.62 13.54 21.76
N LYS A 768 -15.53 14.85 21.90
CA LYS A 768 -14.69 15.52 22.92
C LYS A 768 -15.55 16.43 23.78
N GLU A 769 -15.52 16.21 25.08
CA GLU A 769 -16.17 17.02 26.09
C GLU A 769 -15.13 17.36 27.17
N ARG A 770 -14.91 18.64 27.46
CA ARG A 770 -13.94 19.11 28.47
C ARG A 770 -12.52 18.50 28.30
N VAL A 771 -12.04 18.40 27.07
CA VAL A 771 -10.68 17.90 26.77
C VAL A 771 -9.69 19.07 26.78
N ARG A 772 -8.64 18.96 27.59
CA ARG A 772 -7.57 19.98 27.69
C ARG A 772 -6.25 19.42 27.16
N ASN A 773 -5.66 20.10 26.18
CA ASN A 773 -4.29 19.81 25.72
C ASN A 773 -3.32 20.74 26.45
N ILE A 774 -2.31 20.18 27.11
CA ILE A 774 -1.25 20.93 27.79
C ILE A 774 0.08 20.59 27.12
N THR A 775 0.64 21.55 26.37
CA THR A 775 1.97 21.39 25.79
C THR A 775 3.04 21.55 26.87
N LEU A 776 3.91 20.54 27.00
CA LEU A 776 5.07 20.58 27.89
C LEU A 776 6.16 21.51 27.33
N PRO A 777 6.92 22.20 28.19
CA PRO A 777 8.10 22.95 27.75
C PRO A 777 9.07 22.05 26.99
N ARG A 778 9.55 22.55 25.85
CA ARG A 778 10.58 21.91 25.02
C ARG A 778 11.91 22.60 25.36
N ILE A 779 12.65 22.02 26.31
CA ILE A 779 13.84 22.61 26.92
C ILE A 779 15.00 21.61 26.92
N HIS A 780 16.21 22.12 26.73
CA HIS A 780 17.47 21.40 26.86
C HIS A 780 18.08 21.76 28.21
N SER A 781 18.07 20.82 29.16
CA SER A 781 18.60 21.05 30.51
C SER A 781 20.01 20.50 30.68
N SER A 782 20.78 21.07 31.63
CA SER A 782 22.09 20.56 32.07
C SER A 782 22.06 19.09 32.51
N LYS A 783 20.91 18.57 32.94
CA LYS A 783 20.69 17.13 33.23
C LYS A 783 20.95 16.20 32.04
N LEU A 784 21.03 16.74 30.81
CA LEU A 784 21.46 15.99 29.62
C LEU A 784 22.93 15.52 29.72
N LEU A 785 23.77 16.21 30.51
CA LEU A 785 25.19 15.89 30.70
C LEU A 785 25.38 14.63 31.56
N GLU A 786 24.54 14.46 32.57
CA GLU A 786 24.55 13.31 33.50
C GLU A 786 23.92 12.05 32.89
N ALA A 787 23.08 12.22 31.87
CA ALA A 787 22.27 11.15 31.31
C ALA A 787 22.89 10.51 30.06
N LYS A 788 22.61 9.21 29.86
CA LYS A 788 23.00 8.50 28.64
C LYS A 788 22.31 9.12 27.42
N ALA A 789 23.08 9.49 26.42
CA ALA A 789 22.60 10.01 25.16
C ALA A 789 22.85 9.01 24.01
N TYR A 790 21.99 9.06 22.99
CA TYR A 790 22.00 8.13 21.87
C TYR A 790 22.24 8.84 20.54
N GLY A 791 22.82 8.12 19.59
CA GLY A 791 23.16 8.59 18.25
C GLY A 791 24.46 7.97 17.76
N THR A 792 25.03 8.55 16.73
CA THR A 792 26.42 8.33 16.30
C THR A 792 27.34 9.14 17.23
N ALA A 793 28.41 8.51 17.71
CA ALA A 793 29.39 9.16 18.59
C ALA A 793 29.92 10.47 17.98
N ALA A 794 30.20 11.45 18.85
CA ALA A 794 30.82 12.70 18.43
C ALA A 794 32.19 12.43 17.82
N ARG A 795 32.53 13.15 16.75
CA ARG A 795 33.79 12.96 16.01
C ARG A 795 34.35 14.28 15.53
N LYS A 796 35.63 14.29 15.19
CA LYS A 796 36.34 15.45 14.67
C LYS A 796 36.29 15.45 13.14
N GLU A 797 35.61 16.42 12.56
CA GLU A 797 35.52 16.63 11.12
C GLU A 797 36.55 17.67 10.68
N ARG A 798 37.36 17.33 9.67
CA ARG A 798 38.38 18.22 9.09
C ARG A 798 37.96 18.62 7.68
N GLU A 799 37.57 19.87 7.50
CA GLU A 799 37.03 20.36 6.24
C GLU A 799 37.71 21.66 5.79
N PHE A 800 38.04 21.72 4.49
CA PHE A 800 38.22 22.99 3.80
C PHE A 800 36.87 23.50 3.31
N LYS A 801 36.64 24.81 3.40
CA LYS A 801 35.44 25.46 2.90
C LYS A 801 35.77 26.80 2.25
N TRP A 802 35.41 26.94 0.97
CA TRP A 802 35.50 28.21 0.24
C TRP A 802 34.14 28.63 -0.31
N SER A 803 33.79 29.90 -0.18
CA SER A 803 32.64 30.52 -0.83
C SER A 803 32.98 30.87 -2.27
N ILE A 804 32.08 30.58 -3.21
CA ILE A 804 32.22 30.89 -4.63
C ILE A 804 31.23 32.01 -4.97
N ARG A 805 31.74 33.13 -5.50
CA ARG A 805 30.89 34.16 -6.09
C ARG A 805 30.78 33.91 -7.59
N VAL A 806 29.60 33.49 -8.03
CA VAL A 806 29.27 33.29 -9.44
C VAL A 806 28.78 34.61 -10.02
N PRO A 807 29.44 35.18 -11.07
CA PRO A 807 28.98 36.41 -11.71
C PRO A 807 27.57 36.23 -12.30
N GLN A 808 26.71 37.25 -12.16
CA GLN A 808 25.31 37.20 -12.62
C GLN A 808 25.16 36.87 -14.12
N ASN A 809 26.18 37.19 -14.94
CA ASN A 809 26.18 36.97 -16.40
C ASN A 809 27.05 35.80 -16.88
N SER A 810 27.57 34.95 -15.97
CA SER A 810 28.51 33.87 -16.33
C SER A 810 27.91 32.76 -17.20
N GLY A 811 26.58 32.60 -17.23
CA GLY A 811 25.90 31.49 -17.92
C GLY A 811 26.15 30.10 -17.32
N LEU A 812 27.07 29.96 -16.35
CA LEU A 812 27.46 28.71 -15.72
C LEU A 812 26.42 28.24 -14.70
N SER A 813 25.83 27.07 -14.94
CA SER A 813 25.01 26.39 -13.94
C SER A 813 25.87 25.67 -12.89
N LEU A 814 25.34 25.48 -11.67
CA LEU A 814 26.02 24.72 -10.60
C LEU A 814 26.43 23.31 -11.06
N LYS A 815 25.65 22.72 -11.97
CA LYS A 815 25.93 21.40 -12.56
C LYS A 815 27.10 21.43 -13.54
N GLU A 816 27.29 22.53 -14.26
CA GLU A 816 28.46 22.73 -15.12
C GLU A 816 29.71 22.89 -14.27
N ILE A 817 29.66 23.76 -13.25
CA ILE A 817 30.76 23.95 -12.28
C ILE A 817 31.17 22.62 -11.63
N ALA A 818 30.20 21.82 -11.17
CA ALA A 818 30.52 20.50 -10.60
C ALA A 818 31.18 19.54 -11.60
N ARG A 819 30.78 19.59 -12.87
CA ARG A 819 31.31 18.70 -13.92
C ARG A 819 32.74 19.06 -14.27
N THR A 820 33.01 20.34 -14.42
CA THR A 820 34.33 20.86 -14.79
C THR A 820 35.33 20.73 -13.64
N ILE A 821 34.93 20.95 -12.39
CA ILE A 821 35.75 20.60 -11.21
C ILE A 821 36.12 19.12 -11.23
N ASN A 822 35.16 18.24 -11.49
CA ASN A 822 35.45 16.81 -11.59
C ASN A 822 36.42 16.49 -12.73
N SER A 823 36.33 17.17 -13.87
CA SER A 823 37.29 17.02 -14.97
C SER A 823 38.68 17.54 -14.60
N ALA A 824 38.79 18.65 -13.88
CA ALA A 824 40.06 19.19 -13.40
C ALA A 824 40.74 18.21 -12.43
N LEU A 825 39.97 17.65 -11.50
CA LEU A 825 40.46 16.62 -10.58
C LEU A 825 40.90 15.35 -11.31
N LEU A 826 40.14 14.89 -12.31
CA LEU A 826 40.56 13.74 -13.14
C LEU A 826 41.90 13.99 -13.85
N LYS A 827 42.06 15.15 -14.49
CA LYS A 827 43.33 15.52 -15.14
C LYS A 827 44.49 15.57 -14.15
N SER A 828 44.25 16.02 -12.93
CA SER A 828 45.29 16.07 -11.89
C SER A 828 45.76 14.68 -11.42
N LEU A 829 45.04 13.61 -11.74
CA LEU A 829 45.45 12.23 -11.44
C LEU A 829 46.42 11.64 -12.47
N ASP A 830 46.50 12.20 -13.68
CA ASP A 830 47.38 11.71 -14.75
C ASP A 830 48.88 11.83 -14.38
N ASN A 831 49.21 12.73 -13.44
CA ASN A 831 50.56 12.90 -12.88
C ASN A 831 50.60 12.44 -11.41
N SER A 832 50.59 11.12 -11.19
CA SER A 832 50.46 10.53 -9.85
C SER A 832 51.60 10.86 -8.87
N ALA A 833 52.75 11.34 -9.36
CA ALA A 833 53.88 11.76 -8.52
C ALA A 833 53.58 12.98 -7.63
N ASN A 834 52.50 13.71 -7.91
CA ASN A 834 52.11 14.93 -7.19
C ASN A 834 51.20 14.69 -5.96
N TRP A 835 50.88 13.43 -5.64
CA TRP A 835 50.02 13.04 -4.52
C TRP A 835 50.84 12.26 -3.48
N GLN A 836 50.73 12.61 -2.19
CA GLN A 836 51.58 12.08 -1.13
C GLN A 836 51.03 10.80 -0.48
N ALA A 837 49.73 10.69 -0.25
CA ALA A 837 49.13 9.51 0.38
C ALA A 837 49.32 8.20 -0.42
N PRO A 838 49.39 8.19 -1.76
CA PRO A 838 49.75 7.00 -2.54
C PRO A 838 51.05 6.32 -2.12
N VAL A 839 52.05 7.09 -1.67
CA VAL A 839 53.34 6.55 -1.18
C VAL A 839 53.12 5.68 0.07
N HIS A 840 52.19 6.08 0.93
CA HIS A 840 51.90 5.37 2.18
C HIS A 840 50.87 4.25 2.03
N THR A 841 50.02 4.29 1.00
CA THR A 841 48.98 3.27 0.77
C THR A 841 49.39 2.21 -0.26
N GLY A 842 50.39 2.49 -1.10
CA GLY A 842 50.72 1.67 -2.27
C GLY A 842 49.64 1.69 -3.38
N ASN A 843 48.67 2.60 -3.31
CA ASN A 843 47.52 2.65 -4.21
C ASN A 843 47.33 4.06 -4.79
N LYS A 844 46.79 4.16 -6.02
CA LYS A 844 46.50 5.44 -6.68
C LYS A 844 45.10 5.95 -6.32
N TYR A 845 44.93 7.27 -6.35
CA TYR A 845 43.61 7.89 -6.27
C TYR A 845 42.76 7.61 -7.52
N TYR A 846 41.45 7.57 -7.33
CA TYR A 846 40.46 7.53 -8.41
C TYR A 846 39.15 8.24 -8.01
N LEU A 847 38.31 8.58 -8.99
CA LEU A 847 37.06 9.32 -8.80
C LEU A 847 35.84 8.46 -9.17
N ASP A 848 34.70 8.68 -8.49
CA ASP A 848 33.41 8.20 -8.97
C ASP A 848 33.14 8.72 -10.41
N LYS A 849 32.54 7.90 -11.27
CA LYS A 849 32.28 8.24 -12.69
C LYS A 849 31.58 9.60 -12.90
N LYS A 850 30.71 10.01 -11.96
CA LYS A 850 29.95 11.27 -11.98
C LYS A 850 29.63 11.71 -10.55
N ALA A 851 29.61 13.02 -10.33
CA ALA A 851 29.10 13.60 -9.09
C ALA A 851 27.61 13.26 -8.88
N LYS A 852 27.26 12.93 -7.65
CA LYS A 852 25.89 12.60 -7.22
C LYS A 852 25.19 13.87 -6.74
N GLU A 853 23.97 14.08 -7.21
CA GLU A 853 23.12 15.20 -6.76
C GLU A 853 22.36 14.80 -5.49
N PHE A 854 22.20 15.75 -4.57
CA PHE A 854 21.38 15.63 -3.36
C PHE A 854 20.69 16.95 -3.06
N VAL A 855 19.59 16.89 -2.30
CA VAL A 855 19.02 18.08 -1.69
C VAL A 855 18.80 17.91 -0.21
N PHE A 856 19.22 18.91 0.55
CA PHE A 856 18.99 19.02 1.99
C PHE A 856 17.98 20.11 2.27
N ARG A 857 17.04 19.82 3.16
CA ARG A 857 16.25 20.84 3.86
C ARG A 857 16.71 20.83 5.31
N ASP A 858 17.42 21.88 5.70
CA ASP A 858 17.95 22.08 7.04
C ASP A 858 17.11 23.12 7.77
N ILE A 859 16.52 22.75 8.90
CA ILE A 859 15.90 23.69 9.83
C ILE A 859 16.92 23.90 10.94
N TYR A 860 17.48 25.11 11.04
CA TYR A 860 18.44 25.48 12.07
C TYR A 860 17.74 26.05 13.30
N PHE A 861 18.37 25.89 14.45
CA PHE A 861 17.81 26.25 15.73
C PHE A 861 18.77 27.09 16.56
N ASP A 862 18.22 28.09 17.23
CA ASP A 862 18.95 28.96 18.16
C ASP A 862 18.08 29.29 19.37
N THR A 863 18.72 29.80 20.42
CA THR A 863 18.07 30.39 21.58
C THR A 863 17.67 31.84 21.30
N ALA A 864 16.82 32.40 22.16
CA ALA A 864 16.36 33.80 22.00
C ALA A 864 17.51 34.80 22.09
N ASP A 865 18.54 34.48 22.89
CA ASP A 865 19.78 35.22 23.09
C ASP A 865 20.91 34.78 22.13
N GLN A 866 20.57 34.06 21.06
CA GLN A 866 21.43 33.79 19.90
C GLN A 866 22.74 33.07 20.25
N LEU A 867 22.69 32.10 21.17
CA LEU A 867 23.87 31.38 21.63
C LEU A 867 24.52 30.56 20.52
N SER A 868 23.73 29.91 19.64
CA SER A 868 24.28 29.16 18.51
C SER A 868 25.01 30.09 17.54
N TYR A 869 24.44 31.26 17.25
CA TYR A 869 25.09 32.27 16.40
C TYR A 869 26.40 32.76 17.01
N ARG A 870 26.40 33.15 18.29
CA ARG A 870 27.59 33.65 19.00
C ARG A 870 28.70 32.59 19.09
N GLY A 871 28.33 31.34 19.33
CA GLY A 871 29.26 30.22 19.44
C GLY A 871 29.64 29.53 18.13
N ASP A 872 29.19 30.05 16.98
CA ASP A 872 29.31 29.44 15.65
C ASP A 872 28.89 27.95 15.59
N VAL A 873 27.80 27.63 16.29
CA VAL A 873 27.23 26.28 16.41
C VAL A 873 26.20 26.05 15.32
N SER A 874 26.28 24.91 14.64
CA SER A 874 25.24 24.46 13.72
C SER A 874 24.39 23.37 14.39
N TYR A 875 23.24 23.76 14.94
CA TYR A 875 22.24 22.83 15.50
C TYR A 875 21.01 22.74 14.57
N ARG A 876 20.77 21.57 13.97
CA ARG A 876 19.78 21.42 12.88
C ARG A 876 19.03 20.08 12.83
N LEU A 877 17.80 20.15 12.32
CA LEU A 877 17.01 19.03 11.81
C LEU A 877 17.12 19.01 10.28
N ARG A 878 17.57 17.89 9.71
CA ARG A 878 17.87 17.74 8.27
C ARG A 878 17.06 16.64 7.60
N ASN A 879 16.40 16.98 6.50
CA ASN A 879 15.81 16.02 5.57
C ASN A 879 16.65 15.89 4.31
N ARG A 880 16.88 14.66 3.85
CA ARG A 880 17.63 14.36 2.62
C ARG A 880 16.71 13.88 1.51
N TYR A 881 16.81 14.51 0.34
CA TYR A 881 16.09 14.18 -0.88
C TYR A 881 17.07 13.73 -1.97
N LYS A 882 16.58 12.89 -2.89
CA LYS A 882 17.38 12.32 -3.96
C LYS A 882 17.95 13.38 -4.91
N ASP A 883 17.18 14.41 -5.21
CA ASP A 883 17.53 15.49 -6.15
C ASP A 883 16.57 16.67 -5.96
N TYR A 884 16.87 17.81 -6.59
CA TYR A 884 16.04 19.02 -6.47
C TYR A 884 14.66 18.88 -7.09
N SER A 885 14.49 17.97 -8.05
CA SER A 885 13.17 17.64 -8.60
C SER A 885 12.27 16.96 -7.57
N SER A 886 12.83 16.01 -6.82
CA SER A 886 12.15 15.21 -5.81
C SER A 886 11.71 16.10 -4.65
N TYR A 887 12.60 16.94 -4.14
CA TYR A 887 12.29 17.95 -3.12
C TYR A 887 11.13 18.88 -3.53
N LYS A 888 11.19 19.50 -4.72
CA LYS A 888 10.11 20.40 -5.18
C LYS A 888 8.78 19.68 -5.31
N ARG A 889 8.79 18.41 -5.70
CA ARG A 889 7.57 17.60 -5.81
C ARG A 889 7.02 17.18 -4.48
N HIS A 890 7.89 16.88 -3.51
CA HIS A 890 7.49 16.60 -2.14
C HIS A 890 6.80 17.81 -1.52
N ILE A 891 7.40 18.99 -1.59
CA ILE A 891 6.75 20.21 -1.09
C ILE A 891 5.38 20.45 -1.70
N LYS A 892 5.27 20.21 -3.02
CA LYS A 892 4.01 20.36 -3.72
C LYS A 892 3.01 19.27 -3.32
N ASN A 893 3.48 18.08 -3.03
CA ASN A 893 2.64 16.91 -2.79
C ASN A 893 3.29 16.06 -1.67
N PRO A 894 3.16 16.49 -0.41
CA PRO A 894 3.90 15.90 0.71
C PRO A 894 3.52 14.45 0.97
N ASP A 895 2.36 14.02 0.52
CA ASP A 895 1.82 12.67 0.75
C ASP A 895 2.28 11.62 -0.26
N LEU A 896 3.30 11.92 -1.09
CA LEU A 896 3.74 11.00 -2.15
C LEU A 896 5.03 10.27 -1.78
N PRO A 897 4.98 8.96 -1.50
CA PRO A 897 6.14 8.22 -1.00
C PRO A 897 7.38 8.28 -1.87
N GLN A 898 7.21 8.26 -3.20
CA GLN A 898 8.31 8.34 -4.16
C GLN A 898 9.09 9.66 -4.13
N TYR A 899 8.56 10.69 -3.47
CA TYR A 899 9.23 11.99 -3.30
C TYR A 899 9.58 12.26 -1.84
N TRP A 900 9.22 11.39 -0.90
CA TRP A 900 9.56 11.56 0.49
C TRP A 900 11.08 11.67 0.67
N PRO A 901 11.52 12.42 1.71
CA PRO A 901 12.92 12.34 2.09
C PRO A 901 13.27 10.88 2.40
N TYR A 902 14.43 10.43 1.95
CA TYR A 902 14.88 9.06 2.22
C TYR A 902 15.72 8.97 3.51
N ARG A 903 16.01 10.12 4.15
CA ARG A 903 16.66 10.21 5.46
C ARG A 903 16.19 11.45 6.23
N LEU A 904 15.98 11.27 7.53
CA LEU A 904 15.89 12.32 8.54
C LEU A 904 17.04 12.16 9.53
N GLU A 905 17.64 13.27 9.93
CA GLU A 905 18.69 13.30 10.94
C GLU A 905 18.64 14.57 11.79
N TYR A 906 18.97 14.42 13.07
CA TYR A 906 19.26 15.51 13.98
C TYR A 906 20.76 15.66 14.11
N GLN A 907 21.27 16.88 14.10
CA GLN A 907 22.71 17.11 14.04
C GLN A 907 23.14 18.35 14.82
N ALA A 908 24.30 18.25 15.47
CA ALA A 908 25.03 19.36 16.05
C ALA A 908 26.47 19.37 15.54
N LYS A 909 26.98 20.55 15.17
CA LYS A 909 28.40 20.84 14.97
C LYS A 909 28.81 21.92 15.98
N VAL A 910 29.74 21.61 16.87
CA VAL A 910 30.23 22.46 17.98
C VAL A 910 31.75 22.53 17.98
N ASN A 911 32.37 23.35 18.83
CA ASN A 911 33.83 23.44 18.97
C ASN A 911 34.57 23.70 17.65
N ARG A 912 34.04 24.58 16.79
CA ARG A 912 34.69 24.93 15.52
C ARG A 912 36.00 25.68 15.80
N LYS A 913 37.10 25.20 15.23
CA LYS A 913 38.41 25.86 15.23
C LYS A 913 38.80 26.17 13.80
N ASP A 914 38.92 27.45 13.46
CA ASP A 914 39.49 27.89 12.19
C ASP A 914 41.02 27.81 12.28
N LEU A 915 41.62 27.14 11.31
CA LEU A 915 43.07 26.93 11.20
C LEU A 915 43.68 27.71 10.02
N GLY A 916 42.90 28.62 9.41
CA GLY A 916 43.33 29.50 8.33
C GLY A 916 43.05 28.94 6.94
N ASN A 917 42.97 29.85 5.95
CA ASN A 917 42.70 29.53 4.54
C ASN A 917 41.42 28.70 4.31
N GLY A 918 40.45 28.81 5.22
CA GLY A 918 39.17 28.09 5.15
C GLY A 918 39.27 26.65 5.63
N PHE A 919 40.39 26.24 6.24
CA PHE A 919 40.52 24.95 6.91
C PHE A 919 39.96 25.03 8.33
N SER A 920 39.07 24.11 8.68
CA SER A 920 38.51 24.09 10.03
C SER A 920 38.40 22.67 10.57
N GLU A 921 38.55 22.56 11.88
CA GLU A 921 38.20 21.36 12.65
C GLU A 921 36.91 21.63 13.43
N VAL A 922 35.98 20.67 13.43
CA VAL A 922 34.69 20.82 14.13
C VAL A 922 34.25 19.49 14.72
N GLU A 923 33.61 19.53 15.88
CA GLU A 923 33.05 18.34 16.51
C GLU A 923 31.61 18.12 16.06
N GLU A 924 31.35 17.00 15.39
CA GLU A 924 30.05 16.66 14.85
C GLU A 924 29.42 15.49 15.60
N SER A 925 28.14 15.66 16.00
CA SER A 925 27.32 14.57 16.54
C SER A 925 26.00 14.45 15.77
N ARG A 926 25.50 13.22 15.60
CA ARG A 926 24.31 12.92 14.78
C ARG A 926 23.38 11.95 15.48
N PHE A 927 22.08 12.11 15.26
CA PHE A 927 21.05 11.10 15.53
C PHE A 927 20.30 10.84 14.23
N GLU A 928 20.68 9.78 13.53
CA GLU A 928 20.18 9.46 12.19
C GLU A 928 19.07 8.40 12.28
N PHE A 929 18.00 8.53 11.50
CA PHE A 929 16.86 7.61 11.54
C PHE A 929 17.16 6.37 10.67
N ARG A 930 18.16 5.59 11.10
CA ARG A 930 18.68 4.39 10.43
C ARG A 930 19.30 3.43 11.44
N LYS A 931 19.40 2.15 11.08
CA LYS A 931 19.89 1.08 11.97
C LYS A 931 21.32 1.31 12.48
N GLU A 932 22.15 2.03 11.74
CA GLU A 932 23.53 2.28 12.16
C GLU A 932 23.65 3.33 13.28
N SER A 933 22.58 4.06 13.60
CA SER A 933 22.56 5.07 14.66
C SER A 933 21.82 4.54 15.89
N LYS A 934 22.51 4.46 17.04
CA LYS A 934 21.89 4.00 18.28
C LYS A 934 20.73 4.93 18.68
N PRO A 935 19.65 4.42 19.30
CA PRO A 935 19.42 3.04 19.73
C PRO A 935 18.90 2.11 18.63
N PHE A 936 18.79 2.57 17.38
CA PHE A 936 18.18 1.78 16.33
C PHE A 936 18.98 0.50 16.07
N SER A 937 18.27 -0.57 15.73
CA SER A 937 18.81 -1.92 15.51
C SER A 937 17.81 -2.76 14.71
N ASP A 938 18.09 -4.03 14.48
CA ASP A 938 17.13 -4.96 13.88
C ASP A 938 15.89 -5.19 14.74
N ARG A 939 16.00 -4.97 16.06
CA ARG A 939 14.90 -5.07 17.01
C ARG A 939 14.19 -3.73 17.22
N TYR A 940 14.94 -2.64 17.35
CA TYR A 940 14.40 -1.28 17.49
C TYR A 940 14.56 -0.53 16.18
N LEU A 941 13.62 -0.76 15.25
CA LEU A 941 13.71 -0.19 13.90
C LEU A 941 13.55 1.34 13.92
N PRO A 942 14.22 2.06 13.01
CA PRO A 942 13.99 3.50 12.84
C PRO A 942 12.57 3.78 12.33
N PRO A 943 11.98 4.94 12.68
CA PRO A 943 10.70 5.36 12.13
C PRO A 943 10.75 5.47 10.61
N LEU A 944 9.68 5.05 9.94
CA LEU A 944 9.55 5.20 8.48
C LEU A 944 9.14 6.64 8.08
N PRO A 945 9.58 7.15 6.91
CA PRO A 945 9.09 8.41 6.31
C PRO A 945 7.55 8.44 6.14
N PRO A 946 6.94 9.64 5.95
CA PRO A 946 7.53 10.92 5.54
C PRO A 946 8.20 11.76 6.62
N TRP A 947 8.22 11.30 7.88
CA TRP A 947 8.65 12.08 9.04
C TRP A 947 8.03 13.47 9.11
N ASP A 948 6.74 13.50 9.46
CA ASP A 948 5.95 14.72 9.59
C ASP A 948 6.57 15.71 10.58
N LEU A 949 6.71 16.99 10.17
CA LEU A 949 7.32 18.00 11.04
C LEU A 949 6.53 18.21 12.33
N ASP A 950 5.20 18.10 12.32
CA ASP A 950 4.40 18.27 13.53
C ASP A 950 4.64 17.13 14.54
N GLU A 951 5.20 16.01 14.09
CA GLU A 951 5.62 14.90 14.95
C GLU A 951 7.11 14.97 15.33
N PHE A 952 8.00 15.21 14.37
CA PHE A 952 9.45 15.05 14.58
C PHE A 952 10.16 16.35 14.98
N LEU A 953 9.55 17.52 14.80
CA LEU A 953 10.11 18.79 15.28
C LEU A 953 10.06 18.89 16.81
N PRO A 954 8.94 18.58 17.49
CA PRO A 954 8.86 18.68 18.96
C PRO A 954 9.89 17.85 19.70
N TYR A 955 10.23 16.66 19.20
CA TYR A 955 11.30 15.83 19.76
C TYR A 955 12.67 16.54 19.70
N PHE A 956 13.00 17.15 18.56
CA PHE A 956 14.26 17.85 18.38
C PHE A 956 14.36 19.10 19.28
N GLU A 957 13.28 19.87 19.37
CA GLU A 957 13.15 21.03 20.26
C GLU A 957 13.23 20.66 21.75
N ALA A 958 12.81 19.45 22.12
CA ALA A 958 12.89 18.95 23.48
C ALA A 958 14.22 18.23 23.79
N GLY A 959 15.15 18.15 22.83
CA GLY A 959 16.44 17.48 22.99
C GLY A 959 16.34 15.97 23.26
N ASN A 960 15.20 15.36 22.95
CA ASN A 960 14.97 13.94 23.19
C ASN A 960 14.06 13.32 22.12
N PHE A 961 14.29 12.06 21.80
CA PHE A 961 13.44 11.29 20.90
C PHE A 961 12.78 10.16 21.70
N ARG A 962 11.46 10.25 21.91
CA ARG A 962 10.67 9.25 22.65
C ARG A 962 11.27 8.94 24.02
N GLY A 963 11.59 9.98 24.79
CA GLY A 963 12.16 9.86 26.13
C GLY A 963 13.66 9.50 26.16
N LEU A 964 14.31 9.33 25.01
CA LEU A 964 15.73 9.07 24.91
C LEU A 964 16.48 10.36 24.58
N ASN A 965 17.44 10.73 25.41
CA ASN A 965 18.29 11.88 25.15
C ASN A 965 19.12 11.64 23.89
N ILE A 966 19.22 12.64 23.02
CA ILE A 966 19.96 12.53 21.77
C ILE A 966 21.33 13.21 21.90
N LEU A 967 22.36 12.60 21.30
CA LEU A 967 23.74 13.11 21.35
C LEU A 967 23.86 14.56 20.85
N PRO A 968 23.21 14.97 19.73
CA PRO A 968 23.24 16.36 19.29
C PRO A 968 22.82 17.37 20.37
N ALA A 969 21.77 17.07 21.14
CA ALA A 969 21.28 17.95 22.20
C ALA A 969 22.29 18.05 23.36
N ARG A 970 22.90 16.91 23.75
CA ARG A 970 23.94 16.87 24.78
C ARG A 970 25.17 17.67 24.36
N SER A 971 25.65 17.52 23.12
CA SER A 971 26.83 18.23 22.61
C SER A 971 26.64 19.75 22.64
N VAL A 972 25.44 20.23 22.27
CA VAL A 972 25.14 21.67 22.28
C VAL A 972 25.09 22.22 23.71
N VAL A 973 24.47 21.51 24.65
CA VAL A 973 24.45 21.92 26.07
C VAL A 973 25.87 21.91 26.66
N GLN A 974 26.65 20.87 26.37
CA GLN A 974 28.03 20.73 26.86
C GLN A 974 28.94 21.86 26.39
N TYR A 975 28.70 22.40 25.20
CA TYR A 975 29.48 23.51 24.66
C TYR A 975 28.93 24.88 25.10
N LEU A 976 27.62 25.12 24.92
CA LEU A 976 27.06 26.46 25.07
C LEU A 976 26.92 26.92 26.51
N VAL A 977 26.55 26.02 27.43
CA VAL A 977 26.34 26.40 28.84
C VAL A 977 27.64 26.91 29.46
N PRO A 978 28.74 26.13 29.55
CA PRO A 978 29.94 26.62 30.22
C PRO A 978 30.61 27.82 29.52
N ALA A 979 30.40 28.01 28.22
CA ALA A 979 31.09 29.02 27.44
C ALA A 979 30.30 30.33 27.20
N PHE A 980 28.97 30.32 27.30
CA PHE A 980 28.16 31.47 26.86
C PHE A 980 26.98 31.83 27.77
N THR A 981 26.60 31.02 28.77
CA THR A 981 25.45 31.34 29.65
C THR A 981 25.46 30.59 30.98
N GLU A 982 25.02 31.25 32.06
CA GLU A 982 24.80 30.60 33.36
C GLU A 982 23.46 29.83 33.42
N SER A 983 22.60 29.95 32.40
CA SER A 983 21.32 29.25 32.39
C SER A 983 21.49 27.74 32.30
N ALA A 984 20.92 27.03 33.28
CA ALA A 984 20.86 25.57 33.27
C ALA A 984 19.85 24.99 32.26
N GLU A 985 19.01 25.83 31.66
CA GLU A 985 17.99 25.43 30.67
C GLU A 985 18.04 26.31 29.42
N LEU A 986 18.15 25.68 28.26
CA LEU A 986 18.19 26.34 26.96
C LEU A 986 16.91 26.03 26.19
N LYS A 987 16.27 27.05 25.60
CA LYS A 987 15.08 26.90 24.77
C LYS A 987 15.41 27.20 23.31
N PHE A 988 15.55 26.15 22.52
CA PHE A 988 15.80 26.24 21.09
C PHE A 988 14.50 26.45 20.30
N ARG A 989 14.54 27.35 19.32
CA ARG A 989 13.45 27.59 18.38
C ARG A 989 13.98 27.59 16.94
N PRO A 990 13.15 27.26 15.94
CA PRO A 990 13.55 27.38 14.54
C PRO A 990 14.00 28.82 14.23
N SER A 991 15.27 28.97 13.82
CA SER A 991 15.90 30.25 13.50
C SER A 991 15.77 30.54 12.00
N LEU A 992 16.28 29.65 11.15
CA LEU A 992 16.23 29.77 9.70
C LEU A 992 16.14 28.41 9.01
N VAL A 993 15.76 28.41 7.73
CA VAL A 993 15.73 27.21 6.89
C VAL A 993 16.68 27.36 5.71
N LEU A 994 17.55 26.37 5.49
CA LEU A 994 18.35 26.26 4.27
C LEU A 994 17.83 25.14 3.38
N VAL A 995 17.70 25.45 2.10
CA VAL A 995 17.45 24.46 1.04
C VAL A 995 18.70 24.39 0.19
N THR A 996 19.48 23.33 0.41
CA THR A 996 20.81 23.14 -0.19
C THR A 996 20.75 22.12 -1.31
N GLU A 997 21.09 22.54 -2.52
CA GLU A 997 21.37 21.67 -3.65
C GLU A 997 22.87 21.33 -3.62
N ARG A 998 23.20 20.04 -3.47
CA ARG A 998 24.57 19.56 -3.34
C ARG A 998 24.96 18.65 -4.50
N PHE A 999 26.11 18.92 -5.11
CA PHE A 999 26.82 17.97 -5.97
C PHE A 999 27.99 17.38 -5.19
N ARG A 1000 27.98 16.06 -5.02
CA ARG A 1000 29.00 15.33 -4.25
C ARG A 1000 29.85 14.45 -5.16
N GLN A 1001 31.15 14.60 -5.04
CA GLN A 1001 32.15 13.77 -5.69
C GLN A 1001 32.98 13.06 -4.61
N HIS A 1002 33.32 11.79 -4.83
CA HIS A 1002 34.22 11.05 -3.95
C HIS A 1002 35.58 10.93 -4.60
N PHE A 1003 36.62 11.24 -3.82
CA PHE A 1003 38.02 11.02 -4.17
C PHE A 1003 38.50 9.82 -3.34
N ASN A 1004 38.72 8.71 -4.04
CA ASN A 1004 38.86 7.39 -3.44
C ASN A 1004 40.31 6.89 -3.54
N ILE A 1005 40.76 6.17 -2.52
CA ILE A 1005 42.04 5.46 -2.51
C ILE A 1005 41.90 4.22 -1.62
N LYS A 1006 42.37 3.08 -2.12
CA LYS A 1006 42.42 1.86 -1.31
C LYS A 1006 43.51 2.03 -0.25
N SER A 1007 43.16 1.83 1.01
CA SER A 1007 44.10 1.94 2.13
C SER A 1007 43.75 0.96 3.25
N GLU A 1008 44.73 0.62 4.08
CA GLU A 1008 44.54 -0.25 5.25
C GLU A 1008 43.76 0.44 6.40
N TRP A 1009 43.56 1.75 6.29
CA TRP A 1009 42.82 2.56 7.26
C TRP A 1009 41.34 2.72 6.89
N GLY A 1010 40.92 2.21 5.73
CA GLY A 1010 39.53 2.24 5.29
C GLY A 1010 38.61 1.40 6.17
N SER A 1011 37.48 1.95 6.58
CA SER A 1011 36.48 1.26 7.40
C SER A 1011 35.04 1.41 6.90
N GLY A 1012 34.14 0.60 7.47
CA GLY A 1012 32.72 0.68 7.17
C GLY A 1012 32.36 0.26 5.74
N PRO A 1013 31.18 0.68 5.23
CA PRO A 1013 30.67 0.22 3.93
C PRO A 1013 31.36 0.84 2.72
N ASN A 1014 32.15 1.92 2.90
CA ASN A 1014 32.89 2.57 1.83
C ASN A 1014 34.34 2.85 2.28
N PRO A 1015 35.16 1.79 2.44
CA PRO A 1015 36.49 1.92 3.03
C PRO A 1015 37.46 2.74 2.17
N GLU A 1016 37.21 2.85 0.87
CA GLU A 1016 38.10 3.55 -0.06
C GLU A 1016 37.81 5.06 -0.16
N GLN A 1017 36.74 5.57 0.46
CA GLN A 1017 36.42 7.00 0.42
C GLN A 1017 37.37 7.77 1.33
N ALA A 1018 38.38 8.43 0.77
CA ALA A 1018 39.29 9.29 1.53
C ALA A 1018 38.78 10.73 1.63
N TYR A 1019 38.18 11.29 0.57
CA TYR A 1019 37.60 12.63 0.64
C TYR A 1019 36.22 12.72 0.03
N ILE A 1020 35.41 13.61 0.62
CA ILE A 1020 34.13 14.03 0.08
C ILE A 1020 34.24 15.47 -0.37
N ILE A 1021 34.10 15.70 -1.68
CA ILE A 1021 34.07 17.03 -2.28
C ILE A 1021 32.61 17.38 -2.53
N SER A 1022 32.12 18.47 -1.94
CA SER A 1022 30.73 18.91 -2.04
C SER A 1022 30.65 20.33 -2.57
N LEU A 1023 29.97 20.53 -3.70
CA LEU A 1023 29.58 21.84 -4.18
C LEU A 1023 28.12 22.11 -3.80
N ASP A 1024 27.90 23.11 -2.97
CA ASP A 1024 26.61 23.47 -2.40
C ASP A 1024 26.08 24.78 -2.96
N HIS A 1025 24.78 24.83 -3.21
CA HIS A 1025 24.01 26.05 -3.37
C HIS A 1025 22.86 26.06 -2.37
N SER A 1026 23.01 26.85 -1.31
CA SER A 1026 22.09 26.95 -0.17
C SER A 1026 21.23 28.20 -0.30
N ARG A 1027 19.91 28.03 -0.40
CA ARG A 1027 18.93 29.12 -0.41
C ARG A 1027 18.40 29.36 1.02
N VAL A 1028 18.41 30.61 1.47
CA VAL A 1028 18.09 31.01 2.85
C VAL A 1028 16.65 31.49 2.97
N TYR A 1029 15.91 30.95 3.94
CA TYR A 1029 14.52 31.33 4.22
C TYR A 1029 14.34 31.62 5.72
N PRO A 1030 13.48 32.60 6.09
CA PRO A 1030 13.00 32.72 7.46
C PRO A 1030 12.27 31.44 7.90
N ALA A 1031 12.54 30.94 9.10
CA ALA A 1031 11.96 29.67 9.54
C ALA A 1031 10.43 29.72 9.65
N GLU A 1032 9.89 30.80 10.24
CA GLU A 1032 8.45 30.95 10.44
C GLU A 1032 7.67 30.90 9.12
N SER A 1033 8.08 31.70 8.13
CA SER A 1033 7.41 31.76 6.82
C SER A 1033 7.46 30.41 6.09
N TYR A 1034 8.60 29.74 6.16
CA TYR A 1034 8.82 28.46 5.51
C TYR A 1034 8.02 27.32 6.17
N LEU A 1035 7.99 27.25 7.50
CA LEU A 1035 7.26 26.21 8.24
C LEU A 1035 5.75 26.41 8.13
N SER A 1036 5.26 27.65 8.20
CA SER A 1036 3.86 27.98 7.96
C SER A 1036 3.41 27.58 6.56
N TYR A 1037 4.26 27.81 5.55
CA TYR A 1037 4.03 27.31 4.20
C TYR A 1037 3.86 25.79 4.17
N LEU A 1038 4.76 25.02 4.81
CA LEU A 1038 4.65 23.55 4.83
C LEU A 1038 3.37 23.06 5.51
N ARG A 1039 2.98 23.65 6.64
CA ARG A 1039 1.74 23.31 7.35
C ARG A 1039 0.50 23.56 6.50
N ALA A 1040 0.43 24.72 5.83
CA ALA A 1040 -0.68 25.05 4.95
C ALA A 1040 -0.80 24.11 3.74
N ARG A 1041 0.35 23.64 3.20
CA ARG A 1041 0.36 22.63 2.13
C ARG A 1041 -0.16 21.27 2.60
N LYS A 1042 0.17 20.86 3.82
CA LYS A 1042 -0.27 19.61 4.42
C LYS A 1042 -1.78 19.58 4.67
N THR A 1043 -2.37 20.69 5.11
CA THR A 1043 -3.83 20.80 5.33
C THR A 1043 -4.64 21.01 4.05
N GLY A 1044 -3.98 21.03 2.88
CA GLY A 1044 -4.64 21.12 1.57
C GLY A 1044 -5.07 22.53 1.18
N VAL A 1045 -4.61 23.57 1.87
CA VAL A 1045 -4.90 24.97 1.53
C VAL A 1045 -4.37 25.27 0.13
N LYS A 1046 -5.25 25.70 -0.77
CA LYS A 1046 -4.91 26.05 -2.15
C LYS A 1046 -4.33 27.47 -2.21
N GLY A 1047 -3.52 27.75 -3.23
CA GLY A 1047 -3.02 29.11 -3.50
C GLY A 1047 -1.78 29.56 -2.70
N VAL A 1048 -1.41 28.87 -1.62
CA VAL A 1048 -0.24 29.24 -0.80
C VAL A 1048 1.07 29.05 -1.59
N LYS A 1049 1.87 30.11 -1.69
CA LYS A 1049 3.20 30.12 -2.33
C LYS A 1049 4.30 30.18 -1.27
N LEU A 1050 5.43 29.53 -1.54
CA LEU A 1050 6.63 29.70 -0.73
C LEU A 1050 7.22 31.09 -1.04
N ALA A 1051 7.55 31.86 -0.01
CA ALA A 1051 8.25 33.14 -0.16
C ALA A 1051 9.59 32.96 -0.91
N PRO A 1052 10.07 33.95 -1.67
CA PRO A 1052 11.41 33.88 -2.27
C PRO A 1052 12.48 33.77 -1.17
N PRO A 1053 13.64 33.13 -1.45
CA PRO A 1053 14.75 33.13 -0.50
C PRO A 1053 15.28 34.56 -0.32
N VAL A 1054 15.72 34.88 0.91
CA VAL A 1054 16.29 36.21 1.24
C VAL A 1054 17.69 36.35 0.66
N GLY A 1055 18.41 35.24 0.51
CA GLY A 1055 19.72 35.18 -0.13
C GLY A 1055 20.13 33.75 -0.43
N SER A 1056 21.34 33.60 -0.97
CA SER A 1056 21.92 32.29 -1.27
C SER A 1056 23.42 32.27 -1.04
N LEU A 1057 23.92 31.12 -0.61
CA LEU A 1057 25.35 30.82 -0.47
C LEU A 1057 25.73 29.77 -1.50
N VAL A 1058 26.87 29.96 -2.17
CA VAL A 1058 27.49 28.93 -3.01
C VAL A 1058 28.86 28.62 -2.40
N GLU A 1059 29.08 27.36 -2.03
CA GLU A 1059 30.28 26.95 -1.29
C GLU A 1059 30.80 25.61 -1.80
N ILE A 1060 32.12 25.45 -1.80
CA ILE A 1060 32.77 24.16 -2.00
C ILE A 1060 33.41 23.70 -0.69
N GLU A 1061 33.13 22.45 -0.32
CA GLU A 1061 33.63 21.78 0.88
C GLU A 1061 34.47 20.56 0.48
N VAL A 1062 35.66 20.40 1.06
CA VAL A 1062 36.48 19.18 0.94
C VAL A 1062 36.68 18.59 2.33
N GLU A 1063 35.92 17.53 2.65
CA GLU A 1063 35.95 16.81 3.92
C GLU A 1063 36.96 15.65 3.83
N PHE A 1064 37.87 15.53 4.80
CA PHE A 1064 38.65 14.31 5.01
C PHE A 1064 37.72 13.27 5.64
N GLU A 1065 37.34 12.27 4.85
CA GLU A 1065 36.26 11.36 5.18
C GLU A 1065 36.65 10.44 6.35
N ARG A 1066 35.73 10.36 7.31
CA ARG A 1066 35.88 9.66 8.59
C ARG A 1066 36.35 8.21 8.51
N ASN A 1067 35.97 7.47 7.47
CA ASN A 1067 36.23 6.05 7.31
C ASN A 1067 37.73 5.81 7.19
N VAL A 1068 38.51 6.85 6.82
CA VAL A 1068 39.97 6.89 6.84
C VAL A 1068 40.47 7.80 7.96
N SER A 1069 39.98 9.04 8.07
CA SER A 1069 40.47 10.04 9.03
C SER A 1069 40.32 9.61 10.50
N ASP A 1070 39.14 9.11 10.90
CA ASP A 1070 38.89 8.73 12.31
C ASP A 1070 39.69 7.47 12.68
N VAL A 1071 39.82 6.53 11.74
CA VAL A 1071 40.60 5.30 11.95
C VAL A 1071 42.07 5.61 12.13
N LEU A 1072 42.62 6.50 11.30
CA LEU A 1072 44.00 6.98 11.45
C LEU A 1072 44.21 7.61 12.83
N ASP A 1073 43.34 8.51 13.26
CA ASP A 1073 43.47 9.14 14.58
C ASP A 1073 43.36 8.12 15.72
N GLN A 1074 42.44 7.16 15.64
CA GLN A 1074 42.30 6.09 16.63
C GLN A 1074 43.55 5.21 16.73
N ARG A 1075 44.13 4.83 15.58
CA ARG A 1075 45.36 4.04 15.56
C ARG A 1075 46.57 4.83 16.06
N ILE A 1076 46.67 6.13 15.75
CA ILE A 1076 47.72 7.01 16.28
C ILE A 1076 47.64 7.08 17.80
N ILE A 1077 46.43 7.24 18.35
CA ILE A 1077 46.22 7.27 19.81
C ILE A 1077 46.57 5.91 20.42
N ALA A 1078 46.17 4.80 19.79
CA ALA A 1078 46.48 3.46 20.27
C ALA A 1078 48.00 3.20 20.29
N ALA A 1079 48.71 3.44 19.17
CA ALA A 1079 50.16 3.26 19.07
C ALA A 1079 50.92 4.15 20.07
N LYS A 1080 50.45 5.39 20.29
CA LYS A 1080 51.00 6.28 21.32
C LYS A 1080 50.82 5.70 22.73
N ASN A 1081 49.65 5.13 23.02
CA ASN A 1081 49.35 4.56 24.34
C ASN A 1081 50.05 3.22 24.58
N THR A 1082 50.35 2.45 23.54
CA THR A 1082 51.07 1.16 23.63
C THR A 1082 52.60 1.30 23.54
N GLY A 1083 53.12 2.49 23.18
CA GLY A 1083 54.56 2.76 23.09
C GLY A 1083 55.21 2.35 21.77
N GLU A 1084 54.43 2.01 20.75
CA GLU A 1084 54.90 1.57 19.43
C GLU A 1084 55.41 2.77 18.59
N THR A 1085 56.65 3.19 18.81
CA THR A 1085 57.21 4.43 18.24
C THR A 1085 57.30 4.42 16.71
N GLU A 1086 57.67 3.30 16.09
CA GLU A 1086 57.73 3.17 14.62
C GLU A 1086 56.35 3.28 13.98
N GLU A 1087 55.36 2.56 14.51
CA GLU A 1087 53.98 2.59 14.02
C GLU A 1087 53.36 3.98 14.24
N PHE A 1088 53.61 4.61 15.39
CA PHE A 1088 53.19 5.98 15.65
C PHE A 1088 53.74 6.94 14.59
N ASN A 1089 55.04 6.90 14.31
CA ASN A 1089 55.66 7.78 13.31
C ASN A 1089 55.13 7.52 11.90
N ARG A 1090 54.93 6.24 11.54
CA ARG A 1090 54.35 5.83 10.25
C ARG A 1090 52.94 6.37 10.07
N LEU A 1091 52.07 6.19 11.07
CA LEU A 1091 50.69 6.67 11.04
C LEU A 1091 50.58 8.19 11.04
N VAL A 1092 51.42 8.89 11.81
CA VAL A 1092 51.50 10.37 11.81
C VAL A 1092 51.93 10.89 10.45
N SER A 1093 52.93 10.25 9.83
CA SER A 1093 53.39 10.60 8.48
C SER A 1093 52.31 10.36 7.43
N ALA A 1094 51.62 9.22 7.49
CA ALA A 1094 50.49 8.93 6.61
C ALA A 1094 49.37 9.98 6.77
N ARG A 1095 48.98 10.32 8.01
CA ARG A 1095 47.99 11.38 8.27
C ARG A 1095 48.43 12.72 7.69
N LYS A 1096 49.71 13.08 7.82
CA LYS A 1096 50.26 14.33 7.24
C LYS A 1096 50.16 14.32 5.71
N ALA A 1097 50.46 13.19 5.06
CA ALA A 1097 50.34 13.02 3.62
C ALA A 1097 48.89 13.19 3.13
N PHE A 1098 47.91 12.60 3.81
CA PHE A 1098 46.49 12.85 3.51
C PHE A 1098 46.13 14.34 3.70
N LEU A 1099 46.56 14.99 4.77
CA LEU A 1099 46.26 16.42 4.96
C LEU A 1099 46.92 17.31 3.88
N ALA A 1100 48.08 16.91 3.35
CA ALA A 1100 48.72 17.60 2.22
C ALA A 1100 47.91 17.40 0.93
N ASP A 1101 47.46 16.18 0.66
CA ASP A 1101 46.61 15.88 -0.50
C ASP A 1101 45.25 16.59 -0.42
N GLN A 1102 44.67 16.72 0.78
CA GLN A 1102 43.46 17.52 0.99
C GLN A 1102 43.65 18.98 0.56
N ARG A 1103 44.80 19.59 0.88
CA ARG A 1103 45.16 20.93 0.40
C ARG A 1103 45.36 20.94 -1.11
N LYS A 1104 45.99 19.91 -1.67
CA LYS A 1104 46.21 19.81 -3.11
C LYS A 1104 44.90 19.78 -3.90
N ILE A 1105 43.87 19.10 -3.38
CA ILE A 1105 42.52 19.14 -3.96
C ILE A 1105 41.99 20.58 -4.03
N MET A 1106 42.19 21.37 -2.97
CA MET A 1106 41.78 22.78 -2.95
C MET A 1106 42.56 23.63 -3.96
N GLU A 1107 43.86 23.39 -4.13
CA GLU A 1107 44.66 24.06 -5.18
C GLU A 1107 44.09 23.78 -6.57
N VAL A 1108 43.80 22.53 -6.90
CA VAL A 1108 43.22 22.15 -8.20
C VAL A 1108 41.87 22.87 -8.42
N ILE A 1109 41.04 22.96 -7.39
CA ILE A 1109 39.76 23.69 -7.43
C ILE A 1109 39.97 25.19 -7.64
N ARG A 1110 40.97 25.79 -6.96
CA ARG A 1110 41.30 27.22 -7.09
C ARG A 1110 41.73 27.55 -8.50
N ASP A 1111 42.63 26.74 -9.06
CA ASP A 1111 43.21 26.98 -10.38
C ASP A 1111 42.13 26.84 -11.45
N TYR A 1112 41.23 25.87 -11.30
CA TYR A 1112 40.01 25.78 -12.10
C TYR A 1112 39.12 27.03 -11.98
N ALA A 1113 38.84 27.48 -10.75
CA ALA A 1113 37.98 28.64 -10.51
C ALA A 1113 38.56 29.92 -11.16
N ALA A 1114 39.88 30.09 -11.11
CA ALA A 1114 40.58 31.21 -11.75
C ALA A 1114 40.42 31.20 -13.27
N VAL A 1115 40.55 30.03 -13.92
CA VAL A 1115 40.38 29.86 -15.37
C VAL A 1115 38.96 30.24 -15.83
N GLU A 1116 37.95 29.97 -15.00
CA GLU A 1116 36.54 30.23 -15.33
C GLU A 1116 36.04 31.60 -14.83
N GLY A 1117 36.94 32.45 -14.31
CA GLY A 1117 36.58 33.77 -13.78
C GLY A 1117 35.69 33.72 -12.52
N LEU A 1118 35.73 32.62 -11.77
CA LEU A 1118 34.98 32.46 -10.51
C LEU A 1118 35.81 32.97 -9.34
N LYS A 1119 35.26 33.92 -8.57
CA LYS A 1119 35.92 34.40 -7.35
C LYS A 1119 35.67 33.44 -6.20
N VAL A 1120 36.74 32.80 -5.71
CA VAL A 1120 36.75 31.96 -4.51
C VAL A 1120 37.29 32.74 -3.32
N VAL A 1121 36.65 32.60 -2.15
CA VAL A 1121 37.10 33.23 -0.89
C VAL A 1121 37.05 32.17 0.22
N PRO A 1122 38.08 32.07 1.06
CA PRO A 1122 38.03 31.23 2.26
C PRO A 1122 36.83 31.54 3.15
N ALA A 1123 36.12 30.50 3.61
CA ALA A 1123 35.01 30.64 4.54
C ALA A 1123 35.45 30.27 5.96
N ASP A 1124 35.58 31.29 6.81
CA ASP A 1124 35.96 31.21 8.22
C ASP A 1124 34.77 30.78 9.12
N LYS A 1125 33.55 31.21 8.78
CA LYS A 1125 32.32 30.95 9.55
C LYS A 1125 31.57 29.69 9.13
N SER A 1126 30.79 29.11 10.05
CA SER A 1126 29.84 28.07 9.68
C SER A 1126 28.76 28.58 8.71
N LYS A 1127 28.21 27.66 7.91
CA LYS A 1127 27.09 27.94 6.99
C LYS A 1127 25.86 28.50 7.71
N TYR A 1128 25.66 28.12 8.98
CA TYR A 1128 24.59 28.68 9.81
C TYR A 1128 24.82 30.17 10.07
N ARG A 1129 26.01 30.53 10.56
CA ARG A 1129 26.37 31.91 10.89
C ARG A 1129 26.34 32.81 9.66
N GLN A 1130 26.90 32.37 8.54
CA GLN A 1130 26.81 33.10 7.26
C GLN A 1130 25.36 33.33 6.81
N ALA A 1131 24.50 32.30 6.90
CA ALA A 1131 23.09 32.41 6.56
C ALA A 1131 22.31 33.32 7.53
N TYR A 1132 22.67 33.31 8.81
CA TYR A 1132 22.09 34.19 9.82
C TYR A 1132 22.42 35.66 9.52
N GLU A 1133 23.69 35.96 9.21
CA GLU A 1133 24.14 37.30 8.82
C GLU A 1133 23.43 37.78 7.54
N LEU A 1134 23.22 36.92 6.55
CA LEU A 1134 22.42 37.26 5.36
C LEU A 1134 20.95 37.59 5.69
N LEU A 1135 20.36 36.91 6.68
CA LEU A 1135 18.95 37.04 7.00
C LEU A 1135 18.67 38.21 7.95
N TYR A 1136 19.59 38.49 8.88
CA TYR A 1136 19.41 39.44 9.97
C TYR A 1136 20.45 40.57 10.03
N GLY A 1137 21.55 40.49 9.28
CA GLY A 1137 22.66 41.45 9.31
C GLY A 1137 22.25 42.88 8.95
N ASN A 1138 21.37 43.06 7.96
CA ASN A 1138 20.87 44.40 7.57
C ASN A 1138 19.91 45.02 8.60
N ARG A 1139 19.40 44.25 9.58
CA ARG A 1139 18.58 44.80 10.68
C ARG A 1139 19.40 45.29 11.86
N GLN A 1140 20.66 44.88 11.98
CA GLN A 1140 21.53 45.36 13.07
C GLN A 1140 22.10 46.76 12.82
N GLU A 1141 22.21 47.22 11.57
CA GLU A 1141 22.51 48.64 11.30
C GLU A 1141 21.37 49.57 11.72
N VAL A 1142 20.11 49.14 11.58
CA VAL A 1142 18.94 49.95 12.02
C VAL A 1142 18.80 50.00 13.54
N ASN A 1143 19.24 48.97 14.27
CA ASN A 1143 19.23 48.98 15.74
C ASN A 1143 20.51 49.55 16.37
N LYS A 1144 21.60 49.72 15.60
CA LYS A 1144 22.77 50.52 16.01
C LYS A 1144 22.64 52.01 15.71
N ILE A 1145 21.63 52.41 14.92
CA ILE A 1145 21.27 53.82 14.69
C ILE A 1145 20.19 54.28 15.70
N ASN A 1146 19.54 53.35 16.41
CA ASN A 1146 18.52 53.62 17.44
C ASN A 1146 18.95 53.20 18.87
N GLN A 1147 20.24 52.89 19.08
CA GLN A 1147 20.93 52.92 20.38
C GLN A 1147 21.94 54.06 20.31
#